data_AF-A0A8S3SDX6-F1
#
_entry.id   AF-A0A8S3SDX6-F1
#
_cell.length_a   1.000
_cell.length_b   1.000
_cell.length_c   1.000
_cell.angle_alpha   90.00
_cell.angle_beta   90.00
_cell.angle_gamma   90.00
#
_symmetry.space_group_name_H-M   'P 1'
#
loop_
_entity.id
_entity.type
_entity.pdbx_description
1 polymer ?
#
loop_
_entity_poly.entity_id
_entity_poly.type
_entity_poly.pdbx_seq_one_letter_code
_entity_poly.pdbx_strand_id
1 'polypeptide(L)'
;MHTHPDGPSSTSSVCPQKEKLGSFSHNSAHSFGWYGFWIFTTYTPRSGGSCWSGTPLPTVFDNFYAWRNRKGAESVKAGALQFHNFTLVSNSEAGYEEITHLEGEWYSQNGALFKNGVIVGTSSILGGCTASGISLPDNFGFMVDGTEFINFNGGCTALSVKHPTDHNAPGGFHYQTQNLKFTNVGPTNGASIAEFEASFTDIDGTARTDIPGSIIAPTTDMHPPNCTDFEFFSAGVPMSLCTVNVLRLSFNNLQRGGEYRGPIRFENQYGNRTIDWVRMYVTHPLGYMIMISTREEYTMHFDNTKLNTNVSFSGTLTLFNADDWLIFTIELGGTPDCVYVFDRVCRKNGTETPLDPDEHLNGDWYYDKSTGAVSFLVSRKGRGASAGYYYNLNFQCFKCYFKDCIVPPKPETVAPVDTTLGGVDDAMTWWGLGLKRWSDPTIWPNNTIPQEGEDVAIECGTWVLADIEIPPLGELFICGVLEFDNANYTEGYKNFTVNVTRIIIYGGRLIVGWEKSPFMGNFLITLRGNASDETYELPSGGDNIGSKVIGVYGGLDLHGKPIDVPWTTLNITAYPDDSTIKLNTVVDWEVGQEIVVTPTGYSAWETETFQITNVEESDGMTVLTLNDTIQYRHLAYNENGVDITAEVGLLTRNVKVQSEDYPDLYEEKYGGRLIVGQSEFSKGYARISNTEFYHMGQDGKNYRKAYDPRFAVSFVDSGPVNYIRPSYIRSCAFHNGFSPAIGIFNALYLPIEDNVIHGSHFYAIITDSYGTIIRRNVVTLTQNLEADLLGAISAAGATDLVLENNRVSGSERAAYDISQPCNASSSEWYSGNIGRSSLYGLITTEAQYCNRICGFILVKCGYYGVYYGGGVSAVFENLVLADNPISISITITGPSATSHQYADKTAIVNNSVIVGTSPVFDCTIDRVNKSEKGIEPLLKKGPFGQRIGIPFATFSSGSKSPMAIQGLLTIQNVEFRNFTTACSSRDNAITTNPSNDDGAHPVETSNIKFQNVEQKHKIYFHRPNLGLINPADCVDMDCDGLKKGFLKDLDGTFLGTPGTPGTILPESEWQWGGDPQRGLGDYRVPKTMLTMLNGTRIPMSTLAPMKGIIREDDCVFESDWNAYVCREFDYEMMVIESMDSDSTSRRLSLWPC
;
A
#
# COMPACT_ATOMS: atom_id res chain seq x y z
N MET A 1 6.71 28.67 12.81
CA MET A 1 6.06 29.65 13.70
C MET A 1 4.82 28.99 14.26
N HIS A 2 4.69 28.85 15.58
CA HIS A 2 3.50 28.26 16.21
C HIS A 2 2.31 29.22 16.12
N THR A 3 1.07 28.70 16.17
CA THR A 3 -0.15 29.51 16.16
C THR A 3 -0.19 30.49 17.33
N HIS A 4 0.39 30.09 18.46
CA HIS A 4 0.53 30.86 19.69
C HIS A 4 1.98 30.79 20.20
N PRO A 5 2.48 31.79 20.95
CA PRO A 5 3.75 31.68 21.65
C PRO A 5 3.72 30.53 22.67
N ASP A 6 4.83 29.80 22.78
CA ASP A 6 5.07 28.73 23.74
C ASP A 6 6.16 29.12 24.76
N GLY A 7 6.50 28.21 25.67
CA GLY A 7 7.49 28.47 26.73
C GLY A 7 7.01 29.43 27.84
N PRO A 8 7.94 30.09 28.56
CA PRO A 8 7.62 30.96 29.71
C PRO A 8 6.70 32.15 29.40
N SER A 9 6.57 32.52 28.12
CA SER A 9 5.71 33.61 27.63
C SER A 9 4.44 33.08 26.92
N SER A 10 4.04 31.83 27.18
CA SER A 10 2.90 31.20 26.51
C SER A 10 1.59 31.95 26.75
N THR A 11 0.83 32.16 25.66
CA THR A 11 -0.48 32.82 25.73
C THR A 11 -1.36 32.44 24.53
N SER A 12 -2.65 32.24 24.76
CA SER A 12 -3.63 32.00 23.69
C SER A 12 -4.16 33.29 23.05
N SER A 13 -3.84 34.46 23.61
CA SER A 13 -4.37 35.75 23.14
C SER A 13 -3.57 36.36 21.99
N VAL A 14 -2.33 35.90 21.79
CA VAL A 14 -1.39 36.40 20.76
C VAL A 14 -1.24 35.33 19.70
N CYS A 15 -1.31 35.73 18.43
CA CYS A 15 -1.09 34.85 17.28
C CYS A 15 -0.03 35.47 16.38
N PRO A 16 1.27 35.18 16.60
CA PRO A 16 2.36 35.81 15.86
C PRO A 16 2.24 35.65 14.35
N GLN A 17 1.66 34.54 13.89
CA GLN A 17 1.38 34.29 12.47
C GLN A 17 0.41 35.30 11.84
N LYS A 18 -0.49 35.90 12.64
CA LYS A 18 -1.53 36.84 12.22
C LYS A 18 -1.21 38.30 12.55
N GLU A 19 -0.15 38.54 13.32
CA GLU A 19 0.30 39.89 13.62
C GLU A 19 1.19 40.42 12.51
N LYS A 20 1.04 41.72 12.22
CA LYS A 20 1.90 42.39 11.25
C LYS A 20 3.24 42.72 11.90
N LEU A 21 4.33 42.25 11.29
CA LEU A 21 5.69 42.71 11.57
C LEU A 21 5.76 44.24 11.38
N GLY A 22 6.25 44.95 12.39
CA GLY A 22 6.24 46.42 12.41
C GLY A 22 6.91 47.06 11.20
N SER A 23 8.20 46.78 10.98
CA SER A 23 8.96 47.27 9.82
C SER A 23 10.11 46.33 9.45
N PHE A 24 10.32 46.10 8.16
CA PHE A 24 11.48 45.41 7.62
C PHE A 24 12.02 46.20 6.43
N SER A 25 13.22 46.79 6.57
CA SER A 25 13.87 47.56 5.51
C SER A 25 15.38 47.63 5.70
N HIS A 26 16.13 47.71 4.60
CA HIS A 26 17.59 47.91 4.55
C HIS A 26 18.41 46.78 5.21
N ASN A 27 17.97 45.53 5.03
CA ASN A 27 18.66 44.36 5.58
C ASN A 27 19.52 43.66 4.52
N SER A 28 20.57 42.96 4.94
CA SER A 28 21.40 42.15 4.05
C SER A 28 21.77 40.79 4.64
N ALA A 29 21.77 39.73 3.83
CA ALA A 29 22.15 38.39 4.27
C ALA A 29 22.93 37.61 3.20
N HIS A 30 24.10 37.08 3.54
CA HIS A 30 24.94 36.39 2.57
C HIS A 30 25.78 35.25 3.14
N SER A 31 26.11 34.28 2.28
CA SER A 31 26.96 33.13 2.62
C SER A 31 26.43 32.23 3.74
N PHE A 32 25.11 32.15 3.96
CA PHE A 32 24.48 31.36 5.03
C PHE A 32 24.30 29.87 4.69
N GLY A 33 24.75 29.42 3.52
CA GLY A 33 24.56 28.05 3.05
C GLY A 33 23.15 27.79 2.56
N TRP A 34 22.10 28.08 3.34
CA TRP A 34 20.69 27.81 2.98
C TRP A 34 19.94 29.08 2.54
N TYR A 35 19.41 29.89 3.45
CA TYR A 35 18.48 30.99 3.10
C TYR A 35 19.03 32.36 3.52
N GLY A 36 18.92 33.36 2.64
CA GLY A 36 19.19 34.75 3.02
C GLY A 36 18.06 35.35 3.87
N PHE A 37 16.81 35.06 3.52
CA PHE A 37 15.60 35.44 4.24
C PHE A 37 14.64 34.26 4.27
N TRP A 38 13.98 34.00 5.39
CA TRP A 38 13.13 32.83 5.53
C TRP A 38 11.89 33.08 6.39
N ILE A 39 10.71 32.75 5.85
CA ILE A 39 9.44 32.74 6.58
C ILE A 39 9.00 31.28 6.78
N PHE A 40 9.11 30.77 8.01
CA PHE A 40 8.81 29.38 8.37
C PHE A 40 7.84 29.24 9.55
N THR A 41 6.81 28.39 9.51
CA THR A 41 6.24 27.68 8.36
C THR A 41 5.08 28.45 7.74
N THR A 42 4.41 29.33 8.49
CA THR A 42 3.19 30.02 8.06
C THR A 42 3.14 31.44 8.59
N TYR A 43 2.83 32.39 7.72
CA TYR A 43 2.66 33.79 8.09
C TYR A 43 1.54 34.44 7.25
N THR A 44 0.44 34.78 7.92
CA THR A 44 -0.81 35.25 7.34
C THR A 44 -1.36 36.46 8.13
N PRO A 45 -0.68 37.63 8.05
CA PRO A 45 -1.07 38.82 8.80
C PRO A 45 -2.54 39.21 8.58
N ARG A 46 -3.20 39.70 9.62
CA ARG A 46 -4.62 40.06 9.62
C ARG A 46 -4.88 41.48 10.08
N SER A 47 -5.93 42.08 9.55
CA SER A 47 -6.40 43.39 9.99
C SER A 47 -6.86 43.32 11.45
N GLY A 48 -6.26 44.13 12.33
CA GLY A 48 -6.51 44.09 13.78
C GLY A 48 -5.57 43.17 14.58
N GLY A 49 -4.78 42.30 13.93
CA GLY A 49 -3.71 41.51 14.55
C GLY A 49 -4.13 40.44 15.56
N SER A 50 -5.42 40.27 15.85
CA SER A 50 -5.88 39.27 16.81
C SER A 50 -5.95 37.86 16.22
N CYS A 51 -5.92 36.85 17.09
CA CYS A 51 -6.14 35.46 16.72
C CYS A 51 -7.45 35.20 15.96
N TRP A 52 -8.47 36.04 16.18
CA TRP A 52 -9.81 35.91 15.58
C TRP A 52 -10.01 36.78 14.34
N SER A 53 -9.01 37.58 13.98
CA SER A 53 -9.09 38.44 12.81
C SER A 53 -9.11 37.58 11.53
N GLY A 54 -10.10 37.82 10.68
CA GLY A 54 -10.36 37.03 9.47
C GLY A 54 -9.87 37.70 8.18
N THR A 55 -9.75 39.03 8.15
CA THR A 55 -9.40 39.76 6.93
C THR A 55 -7.88 39.73 6.71
N PRO A 56 -7.37 39.17 5.58
CA PRO A 56 -5.95 39.25 5.23
C PRO A 56 -5.45 40.69 5.21
N LEU A 57 -4.24 40.92 5.72
CA LEU A 57 -3.60 42.22 5.76
C LEU A 57 -2.32 42.21 4.92
N PRO A 58 -2.26 43.03 3.86
CA PRO A 58 -1.07 43.14 3.02
C PRO A 58 0.13 43.60 3.84
N THR A 59 1.21 42.82 3.85
CA THR A 59 2.39 43.10 4.67
C THR A 59 3.63 43.18 3.81
N VAL A 60 4.28 44.36 3.85
CA VAL A 60 5.42 44.69 3.00
C VAL A 60 6.74 44.45 3.74
N PHE A 61 7.60 43.65 3.13
CA PHE A 61 9.02 43.56 3.40
C PHE A 61 9.73 44.37 2.34
N ASP A 62 10.48 45.39 2.75
CA ASP A 62 11.09 46.33 1.83
C ASP A 62 12.63 46.23 1.86
N ASN A 63 13.30 46.62 0.79
CA ASN A 63 14.76 46.84 0.69
C ASN A 63 15.63 45.74 1.34
N PHE A 64 15.85 44.63 0.62
CA PHE A 64 16.65 43.51 1.11
C PHE A 64 17.74 43.08 0.13
N TYR A 65 18.93 42.77 0.63
CA TYR A 65 20.07 42.35 -0.19
C TYR A 65 20.52 40.93 0.20
N ALA A 66 20.56 39.98 -0.75
CA ALA A 66 21.08 38.64 -0.45
C ALA A 66 21.93 38.03 -1.55
N TRP A 67 23.03 37.37 -1.18
CA TRP A 67 23.91 36.71 -2.14
C TRP A 67 24.62 35.47 -1.59
N ARG A 68 25.00 34.54 -2.48
CA ARG A 68 25.71 33.29 -2.12
C ARG A 68 25.00 32.45 -1.06
N ASN A 69 23.68 32.44 -1.06
CA ASN A 69 22.87 31.48 -0.30
C ASN A 69 22.38 30.38 -1.25
N ARG A 70 21.76 29.32 -0.73
CA ARG A 70 21.01 28.38 -1.56
C ARG A 70 19.78 29.07 -2.14
N LYS A 71 19.02 29.80 -1.33
CA LYS A 71 17.97 30.72 -1.80
C LYS A 71 18.14 32.12 -1.20
N GLY A 72 17.91 33.14 -2.00
CA GLY A 72 18.00 34.54 -1.55
C GLY A 72 16.94 34.85 -0.51
N ALA A 73 15.70 34.48 -0.78
CA ALA A 73 14.56 34.59 0.13
C ALA A 73 13.58 33.43 -0.09
N GLU A 74 12.98 32.89 0.97
CA GLU A 74 11.98 31.81 0.89
C GLU A 74 10.79 32.08 1.83
N SER A 75 9.58 31.84 1.32
CA SER A 75 8.33 31.83 2.10
C SER A 75 7.65 30.46 1.99
N VAL A 76 7.48 29.75 3.12
CA VAL A 76 6.91 28.39 3.09
C VAL A 76 5.39 28.40 2.91
N LYS A 77 4.64 29.05 3.81
CA LYS A 77 3.20 29.28 3.62
C LYS A 77 2.88 30.76 3.85
N ALA A 78 2.57 31.48 2.77
CA ALA A 78 2.39 32.92 2.78
C ALA A 78 0.91 33.31 2.58
N GLY A 79 0.45 34.31 3.32
CA GLY A 79 -0.78 35.05 3.00
C GLY A 79 -0.51 36.19 2.01
N ALA A 80 -1.11 37.36 2.23
CA ALA A 80 -0.90 38.56 1.42
C ALA A 80 0.45 39.25 1.69
N LEU A 81 1.56 38.54 1.49
CA LEU A 81 2.91 39.05 1.73
C LEU A 81 3.48 39.73 0.48
N GLN A 82 4.19 40.84 0.68
CA GLN A 82 4.79 41.60 -0.41
C GLN A 82 6.29 41.82 -0.17
N PHE A 83 7.09 41.65 -1.22
CA PHE A 83 8.55 41.77 -1.18
C PHE A 83 8.98 42.86 -2.15
N HIS A 84 9.30 44.04 -1.62
CA HIS A 84 9.61 45.24 -2.39
C HIS A 84 11.11 45.52 -2.40
N ASN A 85 11.67 45.83 -3.57
CA ASN A 85 13.06 46.28 -3.72
C ASN A 85 14.11 45.26 -3.22
N PHE A 86 13.90 43.97 -3.51
CA PHE A 86 14.84 42.90 -3.14
C PHE A 86 15.94 42.77 -4.20
N THR A 87 17.21 42.82 -3.80
CA THR A 87 18.38 42.60 -4.65
C THR A 87 19.03 41.25 -4.33
N LEU A 88 18.87 40.27 -5.20
CA LEU A 88 19.20 38.86 -4.96
C LEU A 88 20.23 38.36 -5.99
N VAL A 89 21.45 38.05 -5.56
CA VAL A 89 22.59 37.85 -6.45
C VAL A 89 23.24 36.47 -6.25
N SER A 90 23.30 35.64 -7.29
CA SER A 90 24.04 34.37 -7.29
C SER A 90 23.68 33.46 -6.11
N ASN A 91 22.39 33.14 -5.96
CA ASN A 91 21.91 32.17 -4.98
C ASN A 91 21.66 30.83 -5.69
N SER A 92 22.21 29.71 -5.23
CA SER A 92 22.39 28.52 -6.09
C SER A 92 21.09 27.86 -6.60
N GLU A 93 19.99 27.95 -5.86
CA GLU A 93 18.69 27.37 -6.22
C GLU A 93 17.65 28.40 -6.62
N ALA A 94 17.42 29.42 -5.79
CA ALA A 94 16.40 30.42 -6.07
C ALA A 94 16.85 31.84 -5.68
N GLY A 95 16.49 32.85 -6.45
CA GLY A 95 16.48 34.23 -5.96
C GLY A 95 15.44 34.35 -4.85
N TYR A 96 14.17 34.29 -5.22
CA TYR A 96 13.02 34.17 -4.32
C TYR A 96 12.27 32.85 -4.57
N GLU A 97 11.80 32.17 -3.52
CA GLU A 97 10.87 31.05 -3.63
C GLU A 97 9.69 31.26 -2.69
N GLU A 98 8.47 31.09 -3.20
CA GLU A 98 7.29 30.85 -2.37
C GLU A 98 6.83 29.41 -2.60
N ILE A 99 6.67 28.63 -1.53
CA ILE A 99 6.24 27.24 -1.66
C ILE A 99 4.72 27.19 -1.82
N THR A 100 3.98 27.66 -0.81
CA THR A 100 2.52 27.65 -0.82
C THR A 100 1.93 29.03 -0.56
N HIS A 101 1.10 29.48 -1.50
CA HIS A 101 0.28 30.68 -1.33
C HIS A 101 -1.08 30.29 -0.73
N LEU A 102 -1.49 30.91 0.38
CA LEU A 102 -2.69 30.51 1.11
C LEU A 102 -3.90 31.40 0.82
N GLU A 103 -3.71 32.72 0.76
CA GLU A 103 -4.80 33.69 0.74
C GLU A 103 -4.31 35.13 0.43
N GLY A 104 -5.25 35.98 0.04
CA GLY A 104 -5.03 37.39 -0.25
C GLY A 104 -5.96 37.86 -1.36
N GLU A 105 -5.96 39.15 -1.66
CA GLU A 105 -6.56 39.61 -2.91
C GLU A 105 -5.71 39.11 -4.08
N TRP A 106 -6.28 38.28 -4.93
CA TRP A 106 -5.55 37.71 -6.06
C TRP A 106 -5.22 38.75 -7.10
N TYR A 107 -3.97 38.74 -7.58
CA TYR A 107 -3.49 39.63 -8.64
C TYR A 107 -3.75 41.11 -8.37
N SER A 108 -3.69 41.49 -7.09
CA SER A 108 -3.95 42.83 -6.60
C SER A 108 -2.67 43.44 -6.05
N GLN A 109 -2.57 44.77 -6.10
CA GLN A 109 -1.53 45.51 -5.37
C GLN A 109 -1.72 45.43 -3.84
N ASN A 110 -2.87 44.92 -3.37
CA ASN A 110 -3.13 44.51 -1.99
C ASN A 110 -3.03 42.97 -1.81
N GLY A 111 -2.47 42.26 -2.79
CA GLY A 111 -2.29 40.80 -2.78
C GLY A 111 -0.89 40.37 -2.37
N ALA A 112 -0.56 39.11 -2.67
CA ALA A 112 0.82 38.63 -2.64
C ALA A 112 1.58 39.10 -3.88
N LEU A 113 2.77 39.68 -3.67
CA LEU A 113 3.45 40.46 -4.70
C LEU A 113 4.97 40.46 -4.51
N PHE A 114 5.72 40.17 -5.57
CA PHE A 114 7.14 40.48 -5.64
C PHE A 114 7.35 41.73 -6.50
N LYS A 115 7.81 42.82 -5.89
CA LYS A 115 7.82 44.16 -6.50
C LYS A 115 9.22 44.75 -6.60
N ASN A 116 9.56 45.33 -7.76
CA ASN A 116 10.76 46.13 -7.99
C ASN A 116 12.08 45.42 -7.62
N GLY A 117 12.14 44.10 -7.77
CA GLY A 117 13.35 43.34 -7.44
C GLY A 117 14.44 43.42 -8.51
N VAL A 118 15.67 43.13 -8.11
CA VAL A 118 16.81 42.93 -9.02
C VAL A 118 17.39 41.56 -8.72
N ILE A 119 17.29 40.63 -9.67
CA ILE A 119 17.78 39.26 -9.48
C ILE A 119 18.86 38.96 -10.51
N VAL A 120 20.03 38.54 -10.04
CA VAL A 120 21.21 38.28 -10.87
C VAL A 120 21.50 36.79 -10.88
N GLY A 121 21.27 36.15 -12.04
CA GLY A 121 21.42 34.71 -12.25
C GLY A 121 22.88 34.25 -12.14
N THR A 122 23.75 34.83 -12.97
CA THR A 122 25.20 34.58 -12.95
C THR A 122 25.99 35.88 -12.73
N SER A 123 27.08 35.80 -11.97
CA SER A 123 27.98 36.91 -11.67
C SER A 123 29.42 36.55 -12.02
N SER A 124 30.12 37.42 -12.76
CA SER A 124 31.54 37.25 -13.08
C SER A 124 32.45 37.37 -11.85
N ILE A 125 31.97 38.00 -10.77
CA ILE A 125 32.72 38.19 -9.53
C ILE A 125 32.48 37.04 -8.56
N LEU A 126 31.22 36.59 -8.43
CA LEU A 126 30.84 35.59 -7.43
C LEU A 126 30.81 34.15 -7.95
N GLY A 127 30.71 33.96 -9.27
CA GLY A 127 30.53 32.65 -9.91
C GLY A 127 29.17 32.00 -9.61
N GLY A 128 28.84 30.93 -10.33
CA GLY A 128 27.63 30.15 -10.09
C GLY A 128 26.38 30.63 -10.84
N CYS A 129 25.42 29.71 -10.96
CA CYS A 129 24.14 29.87 -11.64
C CYS A 129 23.02 29.79 -10.61
N THR A 130 22.13 30.79 -10.59
CA THR A 130 20.88 30.73 -9.83
C THR A 130 19.88 29.91 -10.62
N ALA A 131 19.55 28.69 -10.17
CA ALA A 131 18.72 27.78 -10.95
C ALA A 131 17.36 28.39 -11.34
N SER A 132 16.73 29.12 -10.41
CA SER A 132 15.52 29.90 -10.64
C SER A 132 15.65 31.33 -10.10
N GLY A 133 15.26 32.35 -10.85
CA GLY A 133 15.21 33.72 -10.33
C GLY A 133 14.09 33.88 -9.31
N ILE A 134 12.86 33.57 -9.73
CA ILE A 134 11.69 33.45 -8.86
C ILE A 134 11.05 32.07 -9.08
N SER A 135 11.00 31.27 -8.02
CA SER A 135 10.20 30.04 -7.98
C SER A 135 8.81 30.35 -7.42
N LEU A 136 7.81 30.13 -8.26
CA LEU A 136 6.42 30.54 -8.03
C LEU A 136 5.63 29.49 -7.24
N PRO A 137 4.64 29.93 -6.44
CA PRO A 137 3.96 29.07 -5.48
C PRO A 137 3.01 28.05 -6.12
N ASP A 138 2.72 26.99 -5.38
CA ASP A 138 1.76 25.92 -5.71
C ASP A 138 0.28 26.36 -5.61
N ASN A 139 -0.01 27.65 -5.74
CA ASN A 139 -1.36 28.18 -5.72
C ASN A 139 -1.44 29.52 -6.48
N PHE A 140 -2.64 29.97 -6.82
CA PHE A 140 -2.87 31.14 -7.67
C PHE A 140 -2.88 32.46 -6.88
N GLY A 141 -2.84 33.58 -7.59
CA GLY A 141 -2.96 34.92 -7.01
C GLY A 141 -1.65 35.66 -6.77
N PHE A 142 -0.51 35.01 -6.98
CA PHE A 142 0.81 35.63 -6.89
C PHE A 142 1.15 36.43 -8.15
N MET A 143 1.77 37.60 -7.97
CA MET A 143 2.12 38.53 -9.05
C MET A 143 3.59 38.97 -8.96
N VAL A 144 4.23 39.15 -10.13
CA VAL A 144 5.58 39.71 -10.25
C VAL A 144 5.51 41.05 -10.97
N ASP A 145 5.94 42.13 -10.32
CA ASP A 145 5.82 43.51 -10.79
C ASP A 145 7.18 44.21 -10.73
N GLY A 146 7.68 44.74 -11.84
CA GLY A 146 8.85 45.63 -11.81
C GLY A 146 10.19 44.94 -11.61
N THR A 147 10.27 43.61 -11.77
CA THR A 147 11.49 42.85 -11.47
C THR A 147 12.46 42.82 -12.67
N GLU A 148 13.73 43.17 -12.42
CA GLU A 148 14.82 43.07 -13.38
C GLU A 148 15.60 41.76 -13.19
N PHE A 149 15.61 40.91 -14.22
CA PHE A 149 16.41 39.69 -14.30
C PHE A 149 17.68 39.94 -15.12
N ILE A 150 18.83 39.67 -14.52
CA ILE A 150 20.16 39.95 -15.09
C ILE A 150 20.97 38.64 -15.22
N ASN A 151 21.59 38.40 -16.36
CA ASN A 151 22.54 37.29 -16.59
C ASN A 151 21.98 35.86 -16.39
N PHE A 152 20.73 35.61 -16.76
CA PHE A 152 20.13 34.27 -16.79
C PHE A 152 20.43 33.59 -18.15
N ASN A 153 21.61 32.96 -18.23
CA ASN A 153 22.11 32.26 -19.42
C ASN A 153 22.63 30.86 -19.03
N GLY A 154 22.74 29.93 -20.00
CA GLY A 154 23.47 28.67 -19.80
C GLY A 154 22.85 27.69 -18.79
N GLY A 155 21.52 27.64 -18.69
CA GLY A 155 20.78 26.70 -17.84
C GLY A 155 20.12 27.30 -16.58
N CYS A 156 20.32 28.60 -16.31
CA CYS A 156 19.67 29.32 -15.20
C CYS A 156 18.35 29.95 -15.64
N THR A 157 17.24 29.73 -14.97
CA THR A 157 15.91 30.21 -15.44
C THR A 157 15.44 31.44 -14.67
N ALA A 158 14.85 32.43 -15.34
CA ALA A 158 14.39 33.64 -14.65
C ALA A 158 13.15 33.38 -13.76
N LEU A 159 12.19 32.63 -14.28
CA LEU A 159 11.03 32.14 -13.54
C LEU A 159 11.01 30.61 -13.53
N SER A 160 10.52 30.00 -12.47
CA SER A 160 10.18 28.58 -12.45
C SER A 160 8.96 28.36 -11.56
N VAL A 161 8.39 27.17 -11.61
CA VAL A 161 7.30 26.76 -10.74
C VAL A 161 7.82 25.78 -9.69
N LYS A 162 7.25 25.80 -8.48
CA LYS A 162 7.60 24.83 -7.44
C LYS A 162 6.92 23.48 -7.67
N HIS A 163 7.70 22.40 -7.60
CA HIS A 163 7.19 21.03 -7.46
C HIS A 163 7.17 20.62 -5.97
N PRO A 164 6.19 19.81 -5.52
CA PRO A 164 6.17 19.26 -4.17
C PRO A 164 7.44 18.46 -3.87
N THR A 165 8.04 18.65 -2.69
CA THR A 165 9.44 18.27 -2.36
C THR A 165 9.79 16.78 -2.32
N ASP A 166 8.91 15.87 -2.75
CA ASP A 166 9.20 14.43 -2.80
C ASP A 166 8.88 13.76 -4.15
N HIS A 167 8.30 14.46 -5.14
CA HIS A 167 7.72 13.81 -6.33
C HIS A 167 7.84 14.63 -7.61
N ASN A 168 8.16 13.97 -8.74
CA ASN A 168 8.22 14.53 -10.10
C ASN A 168 6.84 14.92 -10.70
N ALA A 169 5.87 15.35 -9.89
CA ALA A 169 4.51 15.67 -10.35
C ALA A 169 4.32 17.20 -10.58
N PRO A 170 3.60 17.62 -11.65
CA PRO A 170 3.30 19.03 -11.92
C PRO A 170 2.50 19.72 -10.79
N GLY A 171 2.88 20.94 -10.42
CA GLY A 171 2.31 21.66 -9.26
C GLY A 171 1.93 23.13 -9.44
N GLY A 172 2.15 23.71 -10.63
CA GLY A 172 1.91 25.12 -10.92
C GLY A 172 0.46 25.54 -11.11
N PHE A 173 0.27 26.87 -11.23
CA PHE A 173 -1.01 27.55 -11.43
C PHE A 173 -0.86 28.71 -12.42
N HIS A 174 -1.87 29.60 -12.49
CA HIS A 174 -1.78 30.84 -13.26
C HIS A 174 -1.19 31.99 -12.44
N TYR A 175 -0.31 32.77 -13.06
CA TYR A 175 0.36 33.93 -12.46
C TYR A 175 0.24 35.18 -13.33
N GLN A 176 0.46 36.36 -12.76
CA GLN A 176 0.49 37.61 -13.53
C GLN A 176 1.85 38.31 -13.42
N THR A 177 2.27 38.88 -14.54
CA THR A 177 3.53 39.62 -14.65
C THR A 177 3.30 41.00 -15.26
N GLN A 178 4.08 41.99 -14.82
CA GLN A 178 4.12 43.33 -15.43
C GLN A 178 5.44 44.04 -15.08
N ASN A 179 5.77 45.09 -15.82
CA ASN A 179 6.97 45.90 -15.68
C ASN A 179 8.28 45.08 -15.59
N LEU A 180 8.36 43.92 -16.23
CA LEU A 180 9.55 43.07 -16.20
C LEU A 180 10.67 43.64 -17.07
N LYS A 181 11.92 43.39 -16.67
CA LYS A 181 13.10 43.79 -17.43
C LYS A 181 14.10 42.64 -17.51
N PHE A 182 14.63 42.38 -18.70
CA PHE A 182 15.57 41.28 -18.94
C PHE A 182 16.87 41.79 -19.56
N THR A 183 17.95 41.76 -18.77
CA THR A 183 19.27 42.23 -19.17
C THR A 183 20.22 41.04 -19.32
N ASN A 184 20.74 40.80 -20.53
CA ASN A 184 21.63 39.67 -20.82
C ASN A 184 21.02 38.30 -20.41
N VAL A 185 19.80 38.02 -20.87
CA VAL A 185 19.07 36.76 -20.65
C VAL A 185 18.93 36.02 -21.97
N GLY A 186 19.09 34.70 -21.94
CA GLY A 186 19.11 33.85 -23.13
C GLY A 186 17.76 33.79 -23.86
N PRO A 187 17.74 33.38 -25.14
CA PRO A 187 16.55 33.40 -25.98
C PRO A 187 15.48 32.39 -25.56
N THR A 188 15.81 31.37 -24.75
CA THR A 188 14.88 30.32 -24.28
C THR A 188 14.70 30.26 -22.77
N ASN A 189 15.21 31.24 -22.02
CA ASN A 189 15.60 31.02 -20.63
C ASN A 189 14.75 31.75 -19.58
N GLY A 190 13.54 32.17 -19.94
CA GLY A 190 12.72 33.02 -19.09
C GLY A 190 11.72 32.28 -18.19
N ALA A 191 11.34 31.03 -18.50
CA ALA A 191 10.55 30.18 -17.60
C ALA A 191 10.85 28.68 -17.78
N SER A 192 10.93 27.91 -16.70
CA SER A 192 10.92 26.44 -16.73
C SER A 192 9.65 25.91 -16.06
N ILE A 193 8.79 25.30 -16.88
CA ILE A 193 7.51 24.71 -16.48
C ILE A 193 7.35 23.36 -17.19
N ALA A 194 6.67 22.42 -16.55
CA ALA A 194 6.26 21.15 -17.14
C ALA A 194 5.00 21.31 -18.01
N GLU A 195 4.70 20.28 -18.79
CA GLU A 195 3.53 20.28 -19.65
C GLU A 195 2.23 20.39 -18.82
N PHE A 196 1.35 21.31 -19.23
CA PHE A 196 0.10 21.67 -18.55
C PHE A 196 0.22 22.23 -17.14
N GLU A 197 1.43 22.55 -16.68
CA GLU A 197 1.68 22.90 -15.29
C GLU A 197 1.20 24.31 -14.92
N ALA A 198 1.51 25.33 -15.72
CA ALA A 198 1.29 26.72 -15.37
C ALA A 198 1.06 27.61 -16.59
N SER A 199 0.49 28.80 -16.38
CA SER A 199 0.41 29.87 -17.39
C SER A 199 0.61 31.26 -16.78
N PHE A 200 0.91 32.24 -17.63
CA PHE A 200 1.19 33.62 -17.21
C PHE A 200 0.39 34.61 -18.02
N THR A 201 -0.24 35.60 -17.40
CA THR A 201 -0.68 36.80 -18.13
C THR A 201 0.38 37.89 -18.01
N ASP A 202 0.89 38.34 -19.16
CA ASP A 202 1.72 39.53 -19.26
C ASP A 202 0.81 40.76 -19.43
N ILE A 203 0.60 41.51 -18.36
CA ILE A 203 -0.40 42.58 -18.31
C ILE A 203 -0.04 43.72 -19.26
N ASP A 204 1.25 44.04 -19.42
CA ASP A 204 1.71 45.27 -20.09
C ASP A 204 2.68 45.02 -21.26
N GLY A 205 2.97 43.76 -21.58
CA GLY A 205 3.82 43.39 -22.71
C GLY A 205 5.31 43.28 -22.37
N THR A 206 5.69 43.53 -21.11
CA THR A 206 7.08 43.64 -20.69
C THR A 206 7.75 42.29 -20.42
N ALA A 207 7.01 41.19 -20.41
CA ALA A 207 7.56 39.83 -20.40
C ALA A 207 8.14 39.42 -21.77
N ARG A 208 8.50 40.40 -22.61
CA ARG A 208 8.92 40.28 -24.02
C ARG A 208 7.84 39.75 -24.96
N THR A 209 6.58 39.88 -24.57
CA THR A 209 5.46 39.53 -25.45
C THR A 209 5.13 40.65 -26.42
N ASP A 210 5.46 41.90 -26.08
CA ASP A 210 5.10 43.13 -26.80
C ASP A 210 3.58 43.30 -27.03
N ILE A 211 2.75 42.44 -26.42
CA ILE A 211 1.29 42.40 -26.54
C ILE A 211 0.70 42.42 -25.13
N PRO A 212 0.22 43.58 -24.66
CA PRO A 212 -0.44 43.69 -23.36
C PRO A 212 -1.65 42.76 -23.22
N GLY A 213 -1.75 42.08 -22.09
CA GLY A 213 -2.83 41.14 -21.78
C GLY A 213 -2.69 39.76 -22.42
N SER A 214 -1.56 39.48 -23.08
CA SER A 214 -1.29 38.16 -23.67
C SER A 214 -1.01 37.09 -22.61
N ILE A 215 -1.36 35.85 -22.93
CA ILE A 215 -1.17 34.69 -22.06
C ILE A 215 -0.04 33.83 -22.61
N ILE A 216 0.95 33.54 -21.78
CA ILE A 216 2.04 32.61 -22.08
C ILE A 216 1.66 31.26 -21.48
N ALA A 217 1.45 30.24 -22.31
CA ALA A 217 1.01 28.90 -21.90
C ALA A 217 1.78 27.80 -22.65
N PRO A 218 1.84 26.55 -22.11
CA PRO A 218 2.44 25.42 -22.81
C PRO A 218 1.83 25.24 -24.20
N THR A 219 2.67 25.05 -25.21
CA THR A 219 2.21 24.81 -26.59
C THR A 219 1.44 23.50 -26.67
N THR A 220 0.29 23.55 -27.33
CA THR A 220 -0.46 22.37 -27.77
C THR A 220 -1.03 22.63 -29.15
N ASP A 221 -1.10 21.58 -29.96
CA ASP A 221 -1.70 21.62 -31.30
C ASP A 221 -3.20 21.96 -31.27
N MET A 222 -3.82 21.94 -30.09
CA MET A 222 -5.22 22.34 -29.89
C MET A 222 -5.41 23.85 -29.72
N HIS A 223 -4.34 24.64 -29.63
CA HIS A 223 -4.50 26.08 -29.49
C HIS A 223 -4.88 26.74 -30.82
N PRO A 224 -5.74 27.79 -30.79
CA PRO A 224 -6.11 28.54 -31.99
C PRO A 224 -4.91 29.22 -32.66
N PRO A 225 -5.02 29.62 -33.96
CA PRO A 225 -3.94 30.27 -34.70
C PRO A 225 -3.43 31.59 -34.12
N ASN A 226 -4.17 32.20 -33.18
CA ASN A 226 -3.76 33.39 -32.44
C ASN A 226 -2.95 33.07 -31.17
N CYS A 227 -2.61 31.80 -30.97
CA CYS A 227 -1.56 31.31 -30.09
C CYS A 227 -0.33 30.96 -30.94
N THR A 228 0.72 31.77 -30.87
CA THR A 228 1.94 31.58 -31.69
C THR A 228 3.12 31.15 -30.84
N ASP A 229 4.06 30.39 -31.39
CA ASP A 229 5.27 29.95 -30.67
C ASP A 229 6.00 31.12 -30.00
N PHE A 230 6.42 30.90 -28.76
CA PHE A 230 7.06 31.88 -27.90
C PHE A 230 8.31 31.30 -27.24
N GLU A 231 9.44 31.48 -27.92
CA GLU A 231 10.71 30.87 -27.52
C GLU A 231 11.21 31.34 -26.15
N PHE A 232 10.95 32.60 -25.77
CA PHE A 232 11.56 33.24 -24.58
C PHE A 232 11.33 32.49 -23.26
N PHE A 233 10.15 31.88 -23.08
CA PHE A 233 9.78 31.11 -21.88
C PHE A 233 9.81 29.58 -22.09
N SER A 234 10.43 29.10 -23.16
CA SER A 234 10.42 27.69 -23.57
C SER A 234 11.58 26.85 -22.98
N ALA A 235 12.00 27.07 -21.72
CA ALA A 235 13.15 26.37 -21.15
C ALA A 235 12.84 24.91 -20.75
N GLY A 236 11.58 24.64 -20.34
CA GLY A 236 11.12 23.32 -19.91
C GLY A 236 10.31 22.59 -20.98
N VAL A 237 9.27 23.23 -21.50
CA VAL A 237 8.44 22.78 -22.62
C VAL A 237 8.27 23.92 -23.63
N PRO A 238 7.92 23.62 -24.90
CA PRO A 238 7.54 24.67 -25.84
C PRO A 238 6.38 25.50 -25.29
N MET A 239 6.46 26.81 -25.47
CA MET A 239 5.46 27.77 -25.02
C MET A 239 4.84 28.53 -26.20
N SER A 240 3.59 28.92 -26.05
CA SER A 240 2.84 29.75 -27.00
C SER A 240 2.35 31.03 -26.33
N LEU A 241 2.32 32.10 -27.12
CA LEU A 241 1.75 33.39 -26.78
C LEU A 241 0.33 33.49 -27.34
N CYS A 242 -0.66 33.49 -26.46
CA CYS A 242 -2.08 33.47 -26.76
C CYS A 242 -2.74 34.82 -26.48
N THR A 243 -3.66 35.24 -27.35
CA THR A 243 -4.56 36.39 -27.11
C THR A 243 -5.96 35.97 -26.68
N VAL A 244 -6.24 34.67 -26.69
CA VAL A 244 -7.43 34.04 -26.11
C VAL A 244 -7.16 33.60 -24.68
N ASN A 245 -8.22 33.49 -23.87
CA ASN A 245 -8.10 32.95 -22.53
C ASN A 245 -7.71 31.46 -22.61
N VAL A 246 -6.69 31.06 -21.85
CA VAL A 246 -6.23 29.68 -21.74
C VAL A 246 -6.31 29.28 -20.27
N LEU A 247 -7.05 28.22 -19.99
CA LEU A 247 -7.34 27.76 -18.65
C LEU A 247 -6.85 26.33 -18.41
N ARG A 248 -6.72 25.99 -17.13
CA ARG A 248 -6.45 24.62 -16.70
C ARG A 248 -7.75 23.88 -16.40
N LEU A 249 -7.93 22.71 -17.00
CA LEU A 249 -8.89 21.69 -16.62
C LEU A 249 -8.17 20.59 -15.84
N SER A 250 -8.65 20.29 -14.63
CA SER A 250 -8.19 19.16 -13.82
C SER A 250 -9.37 18.33 -13.37
N PHE A 251 -9.31 17.00 -13.46
CA PHE A 251 -10.43 16.13 -13.09
C PHE A 251 -9.98 14.75 -12.58
N ASN A 252 -10.79 14.13 -11.73
CA ASN A 252 -10.56 12.81 -11.15
C ASN A 252 -11.90 12.05 -10.98
N ASN A 253 -11.85 10.88 -10.32
CA ASN A 253 -13.00 9.99 -10.14
C ASN A 253 -13.70 9.64 -11.47
N LEU A 254 -12.91 9.55 -12.55
CA LEU A 254 -13.46 9.21 -13.86
C LEU A 254 -13.95 7.76 -13.84
N GLN A 255 -15.24 7.57 -14.09
CA GLN A 255 -15.89 6.26 -14.20
C GLN A 255 -16.29 6.03 -15.66
N ARG A 256 -15.97 4.84 -16.19
CA ARG A 256 -16.36 4.40 -17.54
C ARG A 256 -16.60 2.89 -17.55
N GLY A 257 -17.57 2.42 -16.77
CA GLY A 257 -17.69 1.00 -16.41
C GLY A 257 -16.62 0.57 -15.42
N GLY A 258 -16.50 1.36 -14.34
CA GLY A 258 -15.44 1.27 -13.34
C GLY A 258 -14.48 2.43 -13.39
N GLU A 259 -13.57 2.50 -12.41
CA GLU A 259 -12.59 3.57 -12.32
C GLU A 259 -11.63 3.54 -13.52
N TYR A 260 -11.62 4.60 -14.32
CA TYR A 260 -10.78 4.71 -15.51
C TYR A 260 -9.52 5.51 -15.22
N ARG A 261 -8.36 4.89 -15.50
CA ARG A 261 -7.01 5.47 -15.33
C ARG A 261 -6.16 5.41 -16.61
N GLY A 262 -6.77 5.21 -17.77
CA GLY A 262 -6.09 5.16 -19.08
C GLY A 262 -5.86 6.54 -19.71
N PRO A 263 -5.13 6.65 -20.83
CA PRO A 263 -4.89 7.93 -21.50
C PRO A 263 -6.14 8.48 -22.20
N ILE A 264 -6.25 9.81 -22.26
CA ILE A 264 -7.37 10.53 -22.89
C ILE A 264 -6.83 11.47 -23.96
N ARG A 265 -7.33 11.36 -25.19
CA ARG A 265 -7.03 12.28 -26.28
C ARG A 265 -8.12 13.35 -26.39
N PHE A 266 -7.74 14.60 -26.16
CA PHE A 266 -8.57 15.76 -26.45
C PHE A 266 -8.35 16.20 -27.89
N GLU A 267 -9.43 16.57 -28.58
CA GLU A 267 -9.40 16.99 -29.98
C GLU A 267 -10.32 18.20 -30.18
N ASN A 268 -9.89 19.18 -30.96
CA ASN A 268 -10.72 20.30 -31.40
C ASN A 268 -10.43 20.63 -32.86
N GLN A 269 -11.01 21.74 -33.36
CA GLN A 269 -10.85 22.16 -34.76
C GLN A 269 -9.40 22.50 -35.18
N TYR A 270 -8.47 22.68 -34.23
CA TYR A 270 -7.08 23.05 -34.50
C TYR A 270 -6.13 21.84 -34.46
N GLY A 271 -6.39 20.88 -33.58
CA GLY A 271 -5.56 19.70 -33.43
C GLY A 271 -6.00 18.80 -32.28
N ASN A 272 -5.09 17.94 -31.81
CA ASN A 272 -5.37 17.01 -30.72
C ASN A 272 -4.17 16.84 -29.78
N ARG A 273 -4.43 16.38 -28.56
CA ARG A 273 -3.41 16.10 -27.55
C ARG A 273 -3.86 14.98 -26.60
N THR A 274 -2.95 14.04 -26.32
CA THR A 274 -3.19 12.95 -25.35
C THR A 274 -2.60 13.30 -23.99
N ILE A 275 -3.35 13.03 -22.92
CA ILE A 275 -2.95 13.21 -21.52
C ILE A 275 -3.05 11.90 -20.74
N ASP A 276 -2.15 11.73 -19.77
CA ASP A 276 -2.07 10.53 -18.91
C ASP A 276 -2.65 10.77 -17.51
N TRP A 277 -3.03 9.67 -16.85
CA TRP A 277 -3.45 9.69 -15.44
C TRP A 277 -2.24 9.77 -14.50
N VAL A 278 -2.30 10.63 -13.48
CA VAL A 278 -1.20 10.81 -12.52
C VAL A 278 -1.69 10.72 -11.08
N ARG A 279 -0.94 9.98 -10.26
CA ARG A 279 -1.27 9.68 -8.85
C ARG A 279 -1.22 10.93 -7.95
N MET A 280 -0.33 11.87 -8.22
CA MET A 280 0.12 12.89 -7.25
C MET A 280 0.02 14.35 -7.74
N TYR A 281 -0.95 14.69 -8.59
CA TYR A 281 -1.20 16.11 -8.92
C TYR A 281 -1.58 16.91 -7.66
N VAL A 282 -1.13 18.16 -7.58
CA VAL A 282 -1.35 19.05 -6.41
C VAL A 282 -2.84 19.35 -6.16
N THR A 283 -3.65 19.52 -7.20
CA THR A 283 -5.07 19.92 -7.04
C THR A 283 -6.06 18.77 -7.06
N HIS A 284 -5.82 17.77 -7.90
CA HIS A 284 -6.67 16.60 -8.07
C HIS A 284 -5.78 15.36 -8.05
N PRO A 285 -5.33 14.90 -6.85
CA PRO A 285 -4.64 13.63 -6.73
C PRO A 285 -5.47 12.54 -7.39
N LEU A 286 -4.80 11.55 -7.98
CA LEU A 286 -5.45 10.43 -8.69
C LEU A 286 -6.29 10.89 -9.90
N GLY A 287 -5.75 11.75 -10.77
CA GLY A 287 -6.53 12.39 -11.85
C GLY A 287 -5.74 12.80 -13.08
N TYR A 288 -6.34 13.68 -13.88
CA TYR A 288 -5.85 14.22 -15.15
C TYR A 288 -5.73 15.75 -15.10
N MET A 289 -4.85 16.31 -15.92
CA MET A 289 -4.64 17.75 -16.04
C MET A 289 -4.32 18.14 -17.49
N ILE A 290 -4.96 19.20 -18.00
CA ILE A 290 -4.72 19.73 -19.34
C ILE A 290 -4.96 21.25 -19.39
N MET A 291 -4.26 21.94 -20.29
CA MET A 291 -4.50 23.35 -20.60
C MET A 291 -5.28 23.46 -21.92
N ILE A 292 -6.38 24.21 -21.89
CA ILE A 292 -7.30 24.36 -23.03
C ILE A 292 -7.70 25.83 -23.23
N SER A 293 -8.01 26.19 -24.46
CA SER A 293 -8.49 27.52 -24.83
C SER A 293 -10.00 27.64 -24.60
N THR A 294 -10.46 28.81 -24.18
CA THR A 294 -11.90 29.09 -24.04
C THR A 294 -12.56 29.35 -25.39
N ARG A 295 -13.89 29.21 -25.44
CA ARG A 295 -14.73 29.43 -26.64
C ARG A 295 -14.45 28.44 -27.75
N GLU A 296 -14.19 27.21 -27.33
CA GLU A 296 -13.86 26.09 -28.21
C GLU A 296 -14.71 24.86 -27.86
N GLU A 297 -14.81 23.96 -28.82
CA GLU A 297 -15.42 22.64 -28.65
C GLU A 297 -14.32 21.58 -28.56
N TYR A 298 -14.41 20.69 -27.56
CA TYR A 298 -13.43 19.65 -27.31
C TYR A 298 -14.10 18.28 -27.32
N THR A 299 -13.62 17.39 -28.19
CA THR A 299 -13.98 15.98 -28.16
C THR A 299 -12.98 15.20 -27.33
N MET A 300 -13.49 14.40 -26.39
CA MET A 300 -12.68 13.53 -25.53
C MET A 300 -12.76 12.09 -26.06
N HIS A 301 -11.63 11.58 -26.54
CA HIS A 301 -11.45 10.21 -26.97
C HIS A 301 -10.69 9.42 -25.90
N PHE A 302 -11.18 8.23 -25.58
CA PHE A 302 -10.59 7.35 -24.57
C PHE A 302 -9.93 6.16 -25.27
N ASP A 303 -8.77 5.70 -24.78
CA ASP A 303 -7.95 4.67 -25.44
C ASP A 303 -8.58 3.25 -25.46
N ASN A 304 -9.72 3.06 -24.78
CA ASN A 304 -10.44 1.79 -24.80
C ASN A 304 -11.30 1.64 -26.07
N THR A 305 -11.06 0.56 -26.82
CA THR A 305 -11.75 0.20 -28.07
C THR A 305 -13.26 -0.05 -27.95
N LYS A 306 -13.81 -0.09 -26.72
CA LYS A 306 -15.25 -0.20 -26.45
C LYS A 306 -15.79 1.13 -25.93
N LEU A 307 -16.73 1.71 -26.69
CA LEU A 307 -17.49 2.89 -26.30
C LEU A 307 -18.49 2.50 -25.18
N ASN A 308 -18.39 3.10 -24.00
CA ASN A 308 -19.33 2.90 -22.89
C ASN A 308 -20.37 4.04 -22.87
N THR A 309 -21.62 3.76 -22.53
CA THR A 309 -22.66 4.79 -22.37
C THR A 309 -22.63 5.43 -20.97
N ASN A 310 -22.05 4.75 -19.98
CA ASN A 310 -21.88 5.26 -18.62
C ASN A 310 -20.52 5.97 -18.49
N VAL A 311 -20.55 7.28 -18.29
CA VAL A 311 -19.34 8.11 -18.10
C VAL A 311 -19.61 9.12 -17.00
N SER A 312 -18.75 9.20 -15.99
CA SER A 312 -18.84 10.26 -14.99
C SER A 312 -17.47 10.78 -14.55
N PHE A 313 -17.32 12.06 -14.26
CA PHE A 313 -16.13 12.61 -13.63
C PHE A 313 -16.44 13.90 -12.87
N SER A 314 -15.53 14.24 -11.96
CA SER A 314 -15.54 15.51 -11.23
C SER A 314 -14.28 16.27 -11.56
N GLY A 315 -14.44 17.53 -11.96
CA GLY A 315 -13.34 18.39 -12.38
C GLY A 315 -13.50 19.84 -11.97
N THR A 316 -12.44 20.60 -12.21
CA THR A 316 -12.34 22.00 -11.90
C THR A 316 -11.67 22.74 -13.05
N LEU A 317 -12.31 23.80 -13.53
CA LEU A 317 -11.72 24.79 -14.42
C LEU A 317 -11.21 25.97 -13.59
N THR A 318 -10.03 26.49 -13.93
CA THR A 318 -9.48 27.70 -13.30
C THR A 318 -9.65 28.90 -14.21
N LEU A 319 -9.89 30.10 -13.67
CA LEU A 319 -10.00 31.35 -14.44
C LEU A 319 -11.06 31.34 -15.56
N PHE A 320 -12.15 30.63 -15.33
CA PHE A 320 -13.30 30.60 -16.23
C PHE A 320 -14.15 31.87 -16.06
N ASN A 321 -14.07 32.80 -17.00
CA ASN A 321 -14.68 34.13 -16.93
C ASN A 321 -16.19 34.12 -17.24
N ALA A 322 -16.84 35.28 -17.14
CA ALA A 322 -18.28 35.44 -17.37
C ALA A 322 -18.71 35.11 -18.81
N ASP A 323 -17.89 35.52 -19.78
CA ASP A 323 -18.17 35.39 -21.21
C ASP A 323 -17.45 34.18 -21.85
N ASP A 324 -16.87 33.30 -21.03
CA ASP A 324 -16.25 32.07 -21.47
C ASP A 324 -17.30 30.97 -21.61
N TRP A 325 -17.12 30.14 -22.63
CA TRP A 325 -17.90 28.92 -22.83
C TRP A 325 -17.00 27.81 -23.37
N LEU A 326 -17.37 26.56 -23.08
CA LEU A 326 -16.74 25.35 -23.61
C LEU A 326 -17.86 24.36 -23.93
N ILE A 327 -17.72 23.63 -25.04
CA ILE A 327 -18.56 22.45 -25.30
C ILE A 327 -17.65 21.23 -25.23
N PHE A 328 -17.99 20.28 -24.37
CA PHE A 328 -17.30 18.99 -24.33
C PHE A 328 -18.17 17.94 -24.98
N THR A 329 -17.57 17.18 -25.89
CA THR A 329 -18.20 16.08 -26.62
C THR A 329 -17.55 14.76 -26.22
N ILE A 330 -18.38 13.79 -25.87
CA ILE A 330 -17.95 12.45 -25.45
C ILE A 330 -18.67 11.44 -26.33
N GLU A 331 -17.91 10.59 -26.99
CA GLU A 331 -18.46 9.48 -27.78
C GLU A 331 -18.97 8.38 -26.82
N LEU A 332 -20.23 8.00 -26.98
CA LEU A 332 -20.89 6.99 -26.17
C LEU A 332 -21.12 5.70 -26.96
N GLY A 333 -21.25 4.58 -26.24
CA GLY A 333 -21.62 3.30 -26.84
C GLY A 333 -23.08 3.19 -27.28
N GLY A 334 -23.90 4.20 -26.95
CA GLY A 334 -25.32 4.22 -27.24
C GLY A 334 -26.02 5.42 -26.60
N THR A 335 -27.33 5.51 -26.82
CA THR A 335 -28.14 6.62 -26.31
C THR A 335 -28.23 6.59 -24.77
N PRO A 336 -27.86 7.67 -24.07
CA PRO A 336 -28.02 7.77 -22.63
C PRO A 336 -29.50 8.00 -22.28
N ASP A 337 -29.96 7.41 -21.18
CA ASP A 337 -31.30 7.66 -20.63
C ASP A 337 -31.31 8.83 -19.64
N CYS A 338 -30.14 9.18 -19.12
CA CYS A 338 -29.96 10.21 -18.11
C CYS A 338 -28.62 10.93 -18.27
N VAL A 339 -28.65 12.26 -18.16
CA VAL A 339 -27.44 13.11 -18.14
C VAL A 339 -27.54 14.12 -16.98
N TYR A 340 -26.46 14.25 -16.22
CA TYR A 340 -26.24 15.24 -15.17
C TYR A 340 -25.10 16.15 -15.61
N VAL A 341 -25.35 17.46 -15.57
CA VAL A 341 -24.32 18.47 -15.84
C VAL A 341 -24.45 19.55 -14.78
N PHE A 342 -23.47 19.63 -13.88
CA PHE A 342 -23.40 20.52 -12.71
C PHE A 342 -24.45 20.30 -11.60
N ASP A 343 -25.61 19.75 -11.91
CA ASP A 343 -26.71 19.52 -10.98
C ASP A 343 -26.77 18.06 -10.49
N ARG A 344 -27.63 17.81 -9.49
CA ARG A 344 -27.91 16.46 -8.95
C ARG A 344 -29.24 15.91 -9.47
N VAL A 345 -29.71 16.38 -10.63
CA VAL A 345 -31.02 16.00 -11.16
C VAL A 345 -30.86 15.37 -12.54
N CYS A 346 -31.40 14.15 -12.68
CA CYS A 346 -31.39 13.44 -13.95
C CYS A 346 -32.17 14.21 -15.01
N ARG A 347 -31.50 14.68 -16.06
CA ARG A 347 -32.16 15.24 -17.25
C ARG A 347 -32.29 14.14 -18.29
N LYS A 348 -33.53 13.73 -18.55
CA LYS A 348 -33.86 12.67 -19.54
C LYS A 348 -33.88 13.17 -20.99
N ASN A 349 -34.16 14.45 -21.18
CA ASN A 349 -34.21 15.08 -22.49
C ASN A 349 -33.15 16.18 -22.57
N GLY A 350 -32.34 16.14 -23.64
CA GLY A 350 -31.44 17.22 -24.03
C GLY A 350 -32.14 18.21 -24.97
N THR A 351 -31.35 19.10 -25.57
CA THR A 351 -31.80 20.03 -26.60
C THR A 351 -32.17 19.28 -27.89
N GLU A 352 -33.09 19.83 -28.69
CA GLU A 352 -33.48 19.23 -29.98
C GLU A 352 -32.46 19.52 -31.09
N THR A 353 -31.72 20.63 -30.96
CA THR A 353 -30.69 21.09 -31.88
C THR A 353 -29.31 21.04 -31.21
N PRO A 354 -28.21 20.97 -32.00
CA PRO A 354 -26.86 21.12 -31.50
C PRO A 354 -26.70 22.36 -30.60
N LEU A 355 -25.79 22.27 -29.65
CA LEU A 355 -25.57 23.32 -28.66
C LEU A 355 -25.00 24.58 -29.31
N ASP A 356 -25.78 25.64 -29.28
CA ASP A 356 -25.34 27.01 -29.54
C ASP A 356 -25.08 27.75 -28.20
N PRO A 357 -23.84 28.17 -27.90
CA PRO A 357 -23.49 28.94 -26.69
C PRO A 357 -24.26 30.27 -26.53
N ASP A 358 -24.67 30.89 -27.63
CA ASP A 358 -25.41 32.16 -27.62
C ASP A 358 -26.90 31.97 -27.31
N GLU A 359 -27.45 30.78 -27.57
CA GLU A 359 -28.85 30.46 -27.30
C GLU A 359 -29.04 29.66 -26.00
N HIS A 360 -28.21 28.64 -25.76
CA HIS A 360 -28.37 27.69 -24.66
C HIS A 360 -27.79 28.18 -23.33
N LEU A 361 -28.15 27.52 -22.23
CA LEU A 361 -27.72 27.82 -20.87
C LEU A 361 -26.66 26.83 -20.37
N ASN A 362 -25.95 27.22 -19.31
CA ASN A 362 -24.96 26.34 -18.69
C ASN A 362 -25.60 25.01 -18.20
N GLY A 363 -25.01 23.89 -18.62
CA GLY A 363 -25.49 22.54 -18.29
C GLY A 363 -26.50 21.98 -19.29
N ASP A 364 -26.87 22.73 -20.33
CA ASP A 364 -27.61 22.16 -21.45
C ASP A 364 -26.73 21.15 -22.20
N TRP A 365 -27.36 20.08 -22.69
CA TRP A 365 -26.68 19.00 -23.38
C TRP A 365 -27.47 18.56 -24.61
N TYR A 366 -26.75 18.05 -25.61
CA TYR A 366 -27.28 17.55 -26.87
C TYR A 366 -26.75 16.13 -27.09
N TYR A 367 -27.59 15.24 -27.64
CA TYR A 367 -27.15 13.92 -28.07
C TYR A 367 -27.35 13.78 -29.58
N ASP A 368 -26.23 13.64 -30.29
CA ASP A 368 -26.23 13.41 -31.72
C ASP A 368 -26.44 11.92 -32.00
N LYS A 369 -27.63 11.59 -32.50
CA LYS A 369 -28.01 10.21 -32.84
C LYS A 369 -27.20 9.63 -34.00
N SER A 370 -26.59 10.47 -34.84
CA SER A 370 -25.84 10.02 -36.01
C SER A 370 -24.42 9.58 -35.66
N THR A 371 -23.80 10.25 -34.69
CA THR A 371 -22.43 9.97 -34.23
C THR A 371 -22.39 9.19 -32.92
N GLY A 372 -23.48 9.15 -32.16
CA GLY A 372 -23.53 8.52 -30.84
C GLY A 372 -22.83 9.35 -29.76
N ALA A 373 -22.62 10.64 -30.00
CA ALA A 373 -21.91 11.52 -29.08
C ALA A 373 -22.87 12.35 -28.21
N VAL A 374 -22.50 12.55 -26.96
CA VAL A 374 -23.13 13.53 -26.08
C VAL A 374 -22.25 14.77 -25.97
N SER A 375 -22.84 15.92 -26.21
CA SER A 375 -22.20 17.23 -26.02
C SER A 375 -22.85 17.96 -24.87
N PHE A 376 -22.08 18.68 -24.04
CA PHE A 376 -22.62 19.51 -22.97
C PHE A 376 -21.93 20.88 -22.90
N LEU A 377 -22.73 21.92 -22.62
CA LEU A 377 -22.28 23.30 -22.56
C LEU A 377 -21.86 23.68 -21.14
N VAL A 378 -20.63 24.15 -21.02
CA VAL A 378 -20.08 24.79 -19.83
C VAL A 378 -20.01 26.29 -20.08
N SER A 379 -20.76 27.10 -19.33
CA SER A 379 -20.74 28.56 -19.41
C SER A 379 -21.17 29.19 -18.07
N ARG A 380 -21.14 30.51 -17.90
CA ARG A 380 -21.72 31.16 -16.70
C ARG A 380 -23.15 31.68 -16.89
N LYS A 381 -23.72 31.47 -18.09
CA LYS A 381 -25.05 31.96 -18.45
C LYS A 381 -26.13 31.26 -17.61
N GLY A 382 -26.98 32.05 -16.96
CA GLY A 382 -28.05 31.56 -16.08
C GLY A 382 -27.65 31.23 -14.64
N ARG A 383 -26.36 31.35 -14.26
CA ARG A 383 -25.89 31.29 -12.86
C ARG A 383 -25.75 32.69 -12.26
N GLY A 384 -26.00 32.83 -10.95
CA GLY A 384 -25.74 34.08 -10.23
C GLY A 384 -24.27 34.52 -10.34
N ALA A 385 -24.03 35.84 -10.41
CA ALA A 385 -22.76 36.47 -10.78
C ALA A 385 -21.60 36.33 -9.76
N SER A 386 -21.58 35.30 -8.92
CA SER A 386 -20.41 35.05 -8.08
C SER A 386 -19.30 34.40 -8.92
N ALA A 387 -18.46 35.25 -9.50
CA ALA A 387 -17.20 34.86 -10.14
C ALA A 387 -16.27 34.25 -9.07
N GLY A 388 -16.27 32.93 -8.97
CA GLY A 388 -15.22 32.17 -8.27
C GLY A 388 -14.13 31.80 -9.27
N TYR A 389 -12.87 31.82 -8.85
CA TYR A 389 -11.71 31.49 -9.69
C TYR A 389 -11.63 29.98 -9.99
N TYR A 390 -12.31 29.17 -9.17
CA TYR A 390 -12.62 27.78 -9.46
C TYR A 390 -14.04 27.66 -9.98
N TYR A 391 -14.18 26.90 -11.07
CA TYR A 391 -15.46 26.52 -11.62
C TYR A 391 -15.56 24.99 -11.61
N ASN A 392 -16.33 24.48 -10.64
CA ASN A 392 -16.53 23.04 -10.47
C ASN A 392 -17.40 22.49 -11.59
N LEU A 393 -16.90 21.48 -12.28
CA LEU A 393 -17.54 20.71 -13.32
C LEU A 393 -17.85 19.32 -12.78
N ASN A 394 -19.11 18.90 -12.87
CA ASN A 394 -19.51 17.52 -12.61
C ASN A 394 -20.32 17.06 -13.81
N PHE A 395 -19.90 15.94 -14.39
CA PHE A 395 -20.58 15.32 -15.52
C PHE A 395 -20.87 13.87 -15.18
N GLN A 396 -22.08 13.41 -15.50
CA GLN A 396 -22.44 12.01 -15.47
C GLN A 396 -23.47 11.73 -16.56
N CYS A 397 -23.26 10.74 -17.40
CA CYS A 397 -24.27 10.19 -18.29
C CYS A 397 -24.34 8.67 -18.12
N PHE A 398 -25.52 8.08 -18.28
CA PHE A 398 -25.69 6.63 -18.27
C PHE A 398 -26.96 6.20 -19.01
N LYS A 399 -27.00 4.92 -19.35
CA LYS A 399 -28.20 4.22 -19.84
C LYS A 399 -28.79 3.43 -18.69
N CYS A 400 -30.09 3.55 -18.48
CA CYS A 400 -30.81 2.84 -17.44
C CYS A 400 -31.00 1.37 -17.84
N TYR A 401 -30.74 0.45 -16.91
CA TYR A 401 -30.97 -0.98 -17.12
C TYR A 401 -32.45 -1.31 -17.33
N PHE A 402 -33.30 -0.68 -16.52
CA PHE A 402 -34.74 -0.91 -16.54
C PHE A 402 -35.45 0.12 -17.39
N LYS A 403 -36.50 -0.33 -18.09
CA LYS A 403 -37.38 0.53 -18.87
C LYS A 403 -37.83 1.73 -18.02
N ASP A 404 -37.70 2.94 -18.58
CA ASP A 404 -38.04 4.22 -17.94
C ASP A 404 -37.20 4.61 -16.69
N CYS A 405 -36.09 3.91 -16.43
CA CYS A 405 -35.30 4.01 -15.19
C CYS A 405 -36.10 3.62 -13.94
N ILE A 406 -37.14 2.80 -14.11
CA ILE A 406 -37.99 2.33 -13.03
C ILE A 406 -37.46 0.97 -12.57
N VAL A 407 -36.77 0.95 -11.43
CA VAL A 407 -36.28 -0.27 -10.80
C VAL A 407 -37.47 -1.17 -10.43
N PRO A 408 -37.57 -2.40 -10.93
CA PRO A 408 -38.54 -3.38 -10.46
C PRO A 408 -38.39 -3.61 -8.96
N PRO A 409 -39.44 -4.03 -8.24
CA PRO A 409 -39.31 -4.38 -6.84
C PRO A 409 -38.17 -5.40 -6.66
N LYS A 410 -37.20 -5.04 -5.83
CA LYS A 410 -35.97 -5.79 -5.61
C LYS A 410 -36.27 -7.19 -5.01
N PRO A 411 -35.83 -8.29 -5.63
CA PRO A 411 -35.85 -9.63 -5.02
C PRO A 411 -35.07 -9.70 -3.69
N GLU A 412 -34.14 -8.76 -3.49
CA GLU A 412 -33.30 -8.54 -2.30
C GLU A 412 -34.09 -8.37 -0.98
N THR A 413 -35.40 -8.12 -1.05
CA THR A 413 -36.26 -7.96 0.14
C THR A 413 -36.76 -9.29 0.72
N VAL A 414 -36.56 -10.39 0.00
CA VAL A 414 -36.85 -11.73 0.51
C VAL A 414 -35.64 -12.17 1.34
N ALA A 415 -35.76 -12.09 2.66
CA ALA A 415 -34.81 -12.70 3.58
C ALA A 415 -34.53 -14.16 3.14
N PRO A 416 -33.35 -14.74 3.40
CA PRO A 416 -33.09 -16.14 3.07
C PRO A 416 -34.21 -17.01 3.65
N VAL A 417 -35.15 -17.44 2.82
CA VAL A 417 -36.24 -18.28 3.29
C VAL A 417 -35.63 -19.65 3.44
N ASP A 418 -35.43 -20.04 4.68
CA ASP A 418 -34.92 -21.34 5.13
C ASP A 418 -35.97 -22.46 4.95
N THR A 419 -36.78 -22.37 3.90
CA THR A 419 -37.83 -23.34 3.60
C THR A 419 -37.34 -24.29 2.55
N THR A 420 -37.04 -25.49 2.98
CA THR A 420 -36.97 -26.68 2.13
C THR A 420 -38.22 -26.77 1.25
N LEU A 421 -38.06 -26.76 -0.07
CA LEU A 421 -39.05 -27.40 -0.95
C LEU A 421 -39.07 -28.93 -0.74
N GLY A 422 -38.05 -29.48 -0.07
CA GLY A 422 -37.91 -30.91 0.25
C GLY A 422 -38.74 -31.42 1.44
N GLY A 423 -39.96 -30.93 1.67
CA GLY A 423 -40.77 -31.46 2.77
C GLY A 423 -42.25 -31.05 2.88
N VAL A 424 -42.80 -30.27 1.96
CA VAL A 424 -44.22 -29.88 1.99
C VAL A 424 -44.98 -30.49 0.82
N ASP A 425 -45.73 -31.54 1.15
CA ASP A 425 -46.76 -32.21 0.35
C ASP A 425 -48.02 -31.33 0.18
N ASP A 426 -47.85 -30.01 0.14
CA ASP A 426 -48.97 -29.08 0.06
C ASP A 426 -49.00 -28.42 -1.33
N ALA A 427 -49.92 -28.91 -2.16
CA ALA A 427 -50.24 -28.37 -3.47
C ALA A 427 -50.63 -26.87 -3.42
N MET A 428 -50.78 -26.26 -2.24
CA MET A 428 -51.07 -24.84 -2.06
C MET A 428 -49.87 -23.87 -2.17
N THR A 429 -48.61 -24.29 -1.98
CA THR A 429 -47.43 -23.40 -2.16
C THR A 429 -46.88 -23.39 -3.59
N TRP A 430 -47.09 -24.46 -4.35
CA TRP A 430 -46.66 -24.61 -5.75
C TRP A 430 -47.34 -23.59 -6.69
N TRP A 431 -48.57 -23.17 -6.35
CA TRP A 431 -49.37 -22.23 -7.15
C TRP A 431 -49.22 -20.77 -6.69
N GLY A 432 -48.63 -20.53 -5.51
CA GLY A 432 -48.49 -19.20 -4.91
C GLY A 432 -47.20 -18.46 -5.28
N LEU A 433 -46.12 -19.18 -5.62
CA LEU A 433 -44.80 -18.62 -5.96
C LEU A 433 -44.40 -18.78 -7.43
N GLY A 434 -45.22 -19.43 -8.27
CA GLY A 434 -44.94 -19.57 -9.70
C GLY A 434 -43.68 -20.40 -10.03
N LEU A 435 -43.39 -21.44 -9.24
CA LEU A 435 -42.28 -22.38 -9.49
C LEU A 435 -42.48 -23.09 -10.84
N LYS A 436 -41.47 -23.02 -11.69
CA LYS A 436 -41.43 -23.60 -13.04
C LYS A 436 -40.34 -24.66 -13.13
N ARG A 437 -40.52 -25.67 -13.97
CA ARG A 437 -39.52 -26.72 -14.19
C ARG A 437 -38.71 -26.45 -15.45
N TRP A 438 -37.41 -26.67 -15.42
CA TRP A 438 -36.55 -26.53 -16.61
C TRP A 438 -37.04 -27.42 -17.76
N SER A 439 -37.56 -28.61 -17.44
CA SER A 439 -38.14 -29.54 -18.41
C SER A 439 -39.44 -29.08 -19.08
N ASP A 440 -40.11 -28.04 -18.57
CA ASP A 440 -41.35 -27.52 -19.15
C ASP A 440 -41.03 -26.60 -20.35
N PRO A 441 -41.33 -27.02 -21.59
CA PRO A 441 -41.03 -26.20 -22.78
C PRO A 441 -41.75 -24.84 -22.75
N THR A 442 -42.88 -24.71 -22.06
CA THR A 442 -43.74 -23.51 -22.11
C THR A 442 -43.14 -22.29 -21.39
N ILE A 443 -42.08 -22.49 -20.62
CA ILE A 443 -41.40 -21.43 -19.86
C ILE A 443 -40.31 -20.75 -20.68
N TRP A 444 -39.91 -21.37 -21.78
CA TRP A 444 -38.82 -20.96 -22.65
C TRP A 444 -39.34 -20.28 -23.93
N PRO A 445 -38.52 -19.42 -24.57
CA PRO A 445 -38.84 -18.87 -25.88
C PRO A 445 -39.17 -19.98 -26.89
N ASN A 446 -40.15 -19.73 -27.76
CA ASN A 446 -40.60 -20.66 -28.81
C ASN A 446 -41.16 -22.03 -28.35
N ASN A 447 -41.45 -22.18 -27.06
CA ASN A 447 -41.91 -23.45 -26.46
C ASN A 447 -40.92 -24.62 -26.68
N THR A 448 -39.62 -24.34 -26.60
CA THR A 448 -38.56 -25.34 -26.75
C THR A 448 -37.55 -25.17 -25.62
N ILE A 449 -37.16 -26.27 -24.97
CA ILE A 449 -36.11 -26.25 -23.95
C ILE A 449 -34.79 -25.76 -24.55
N PRO A 450 -33.93 -25.06 -23.78
CA PRO A 450 -32.66 -24.56 -24.27
C PRO A 450 -31.81 -25.66 -24.91
N GLN A 451 -31.07 -25.30 -25.96
CA GLN A 451 -30.17 -26.19 -26.70
C GLN A 451 -28.69 -25.83 -26.48
N GLU A 452 -27.80 -26.69 -26.97
CA GLU A 452 -26.36 -26.47 -26.88
C GLU A 452 -25.93 -25.15 -27.54
N GLY A 453 -25.11 -24.37 -26.83
CA GLY A 453 -24.57 -23.08 -27.27
C GLY A 453 -25.51 -21.89 -27.11
N GLU A 454 -26.76 -22.09 -26.67
CA GLU A 454 -27.71 -20.99 -26.48
C GLU A 454 -27.39 -20.17 -25.21
N ASP A 455 -27.69 -18.87 -25.28
CA ASP A 455 -27.69 -17.98 -24.13
C ASP A 455 -29.06 -18.04 -23.44
N VAL A 456 -29.07 -18.38 -22.15
CA VAL A 456 -30.29 -18.65 -21.38
C VAL A 456 -30.48 -17.61 -20.29
N ALA A 457 -31.67 -17.01 -20.24
CA ALA A 457 -32.06 -16.06 -19.20
C ALA A 457 -33.15 -16.62 -18.29
N ILE A 458 -32.93 -16.56 -16.98
CA ILE A 458 -33.95 -16.81 -15.96
C ILE A 458 -34.58 -15.46 -15.60
N GLU A 459 -35.78 -15.24 -16.12
CA GLU A 459 -36.52 -13.99 -16.03
C GLU A 459 -36.78 -13.55 -14.58
N CYS A 460 -36.75 -12.23 -14.34
CA CYS A 460 -36.99 -11.65 -13.03
C CYS A 460 -38.36 -12.07 -12.47
N GLY A 461 -38.43 -12.40 -11.18
CA GLY A 461 -39.68 -12.83 -10.53
C GLY A 461 -40.12 -14.26 -10.88
N THR A 462 -39.33 -15.01 -11.64
CA THR A 462 -39.56 -16.44 -11.89
C THR A 462 -38.64 -17.29 -11.02
N TRP A 463 -39.14 -18.42 -10.51
CA TRP A 463 -38.32 -19.45 -9.87
C TRP A 463 -38.32 -20.69 -10.76
N VAL A 464 -37.15 -21.11 -11.23
CA VAL A 464 -36.96 -22.28 -12.10
C VAL A 464 -36.21 -23.37 -11.34
N LEU A 465 -36.78 -24.57 -11.30
CA LEU A 465 -36.15 -25.78 -10.79
C LEU A 465 -35.52 -26.55 -11.95
N ALA A 466 -34.20 -26.73 -11.95
CA ALA A 466 -33.50 -27.60 -12.88
C ALA A 466 -33.71 -29.06 -12.49
N ASP A 467 -34.66 -29.73 -13.16
CA ASP A 467 -35.10 -31.09 -12.89
C ASP A 467 -34.53 -32.14 -13.86
N ILE A 468 -33.89 -31.69 -14.95
CA ILE A 468 -33.19 -32.48 -15.96
C ILE A 468 -31.81 -31.88 -16.24
N GLU A 469 -30.92 -32.65 -16.86
CA GLU A 469 -29.57 -32.19 -17.25
C GLU A 469 -29.65 -30.96 -18.18
N ILE A 470 -28.81 -29.97 -17.90
CA ILE A 470 -28.74 -28.73 -18.66
C ILE A 470 -27.71 -28.91 -19.79
N PRO A 471 -28.05 -28.63 -21.06
CA PRO A 471 -27.09 -28.73 -22.15
C PRO A 471 -25.97 -27.68 -21.99
N PRO A 472 -24.83 -27.84 -22.67
CA PRO A 472 -23.76 -26.84 -22.61
C PRO A 472 -24.25 -25.48 -23.13
N LEU A 473 -24.19 -24.41 -22.32
CA LEU A 473 -24.77 -23.10 -22.65
C LEU A 473 -23.70 -22.07 -23.01
N GLY A 474 -24.02 -21.06 -23.83
CA GLY A 474 -23.12 -19.91 -24.04
C GLY A 474 -23.02 -19.08 -22.75
N GLU A 475 -24.11 -18.41 -22.42
CA GLU A 475 -24.31 -17.63 -21.20
C GLU A 475 -25.51 -18.14 -20.37
N LEU A 476 -25.38 -18.07 -19.05
CA LEU A 476 -26.50 -18.25 -18.13
C LEU A 476 -26.73 -16.97 -17.31
N PHE A 477 -27.74 -16.19 -17.69
CA PHE A 477 -28.14 -14.95 -17.03
C PHE A 477 -29.29 -15.18 -16.05
N ILE A 478 -29.15 -14.79 -14.79
CA ILE A 478 -30.09 -15.10 -13.71
C ILE A 478 -30.58 -13.81 -13.05
N CYS A 479 -31.81 -13.39 -13.38
CA CYS A 479 -32.53 -12.31 -12.67
C CYS A 479 -33.60 -12.85 -11.71
N GLY A 480 -34.17 -14.02 -12.01
CA GLY A 480 -35.06 -14.77 -11.12
C GLY A 480 -34.28 -15.66 -10.15
N VAL A 481 -34.83 -16.84 -9.85
CA VAL A 481 -34.16 -17.88 -9.06
C VAL A 481 -33.96 -19.12 -9.92
N LEU A 482 -32.73 -19.64 -9.97
CA LEU A 482 -32.43 -20.96 -10.51
C LEU A 482 -31.99 -21.88 -9.37
N GLU A 483 -32.75 -22.94 -9.14
CA GLU A 483 -32.46 -23.95 -8.13
C GLU A 483 -32.24 -25.30 -8.80
N PHE A 484 -31.19 -26.02 -8.39
CA PHE A 484 -30.95 -27.38 -8.84
C PHE A 484 -31.65 -28.40 -7.95
N ASP A 485 -32.36 -29.33 -8.59
CA ASP A 485 -33.15 -30.34 -7.91
C ASP A 485 -32.26 -31.27 -7.07
N ASN A 486 -32.37 -31.14 -5.75
CA ASN A 486 -31.63 -31.93 -4.76
C ASN A 486 -32.42 -33.16 -4.27
N ALA A 487 -33.54 -33.53 -4.91
CA ALA A 487 -34.50 -34.47 -4.36
C ALA A 487 -33.92 -35.84 -3.95
N ASN A 488 -34.40 -36.35 -2.81
CA ASN A 488 -34.46 -37.78 -2.55
C ASN A 488 -35.70 -38.15 -1.72
N TYR A 489 -36.62 -38.93 -2.31
CA TYR A 489 -37.57 -39.78 -1.57
C TYR A 489 -37.85 -41.15 -2.23
N THR A 490 -37.55 -41.36 -3.53
CA THR A 490 -37.62 -42.70 -4.19
C THR A 490 -36.63 -42.94 -5.34
N GLU A 491 -35.99 -41.90 -5.91
CA GLU A 491 -35.21 -42.00 -7.17
C GLU A 491 -33.68 -41.79 -7.01
N GLY A 492 -33.20 -41.53 -5.79
CA GLY A 492 -31.79 -41.21 -5.52
C GLY A 492 -31.41 -39.75 -5.79
N TYR A 493 -30.24 -39.32 -5.33
CA TYR A 493 -29.73 -37.96 -5.56
C TYR A 493 -29.33 -37.76 -7.03
N LYS A 494 -29.68 -36.60 -7.59
CA LYS A 494 -29.36 -36.24 -8.98
C LYS A 494 -27.96 -35.63 -9.10
N ASN A 495 -27.33 -35.85 -10.25
CA ASN A 495 -26.07 -35.23 -10.62
C ASN A 495 -26.31 -34.20 -11.73
N PHE A 496 -25.57 -33.10 -11.71
CA PHE A 496 -25.63 -32.08 -12.77
C PHE A 496 -24.23 -31.66 -13.20
N THR A 497 -24.09 -31.44 -14.50
CA THR A 497 -22.93 -30.77 -15.09
C THR A 497 -23.41 -29.52 -15.81
N VAL A 498 -22.91 -28.36 -15.40
CA VAL A 498 -23.19 -27.05 -16.00
C VAL A 498 -21.94 -26.61 -16.75
N ASN A 499 -21.92 -26.91 -18.05
CA ASN A 499 -20.85 -26.43 -18.94
C ASN A 499 -21.28 -25.10 -19.54
N VAL A 500 -20.57 -24.02 -19.23
CA VAL A 500 -20.98 -22.66 -19.63
C VAL A 500 -19.77 -21.75 -19.81
N THR A 501 -19.86 -20.73 -20.67
CA THR A 501 -18.77 -19.74 -20.80
C THR A 501 -18.80 -18.72 -19.66
N ARG A 502 -20.00 -18.32 -19.20
CA ARG A 502 -20.20 -17.40 -18.07
C ARG A 502 -21.56 -17.54 -17.39
N ILE A 503 -21.61 -17.29 -16.08
CA ILE A 503 -22.84 -17.21 -15.29
C ILE A 503 -22.95 -15.81 -14.70
N ILE A 504 -24.06 -15.11 -14.94
CA ILE A 504 -24.28 -13.75 -14.46
C ILE A 504 -25.54 -13.72 -13.60
N ILE A 505 -25.38 -13.59 -12.29
CA ILE A 505 -26.48 -13.47 -11.34
C ILE A 505 -26.71 -11.99 -11.08
N TYR A 506 -27.76 -11.42 -11.65
CA TYR A 506 -28.02 -9.98 -11.61
C TYR A 506 -29.36 -9.69 -10.93
N GLY A 507 -29.33 -9.39 -9.63
CA GLY A 507 -30.53 -9.24 -8.80
C GLY A 507 -31.28 -10.55 -8.50
N GLY A 508 -30.95 -11.64 -9.19
CA GLY A 508 -31.49 -12.98 -8.98
C GLY A 508 -30.72 -13.83 -7.98
N ARG A 509 -30.94 -15.15 -8.01
CA ARG A 509 -30.29 -16.11 -7.12
C ARG A 509 -30.01 -17.46 -7.79
N LEU A 510 -28.81 -17.99 -7.61
CA LEU A 510 -28.44 -19.36 -8.01
C LEU A 510 -28.30 -20.24 -6.76
N ILE A 511 -28.97 -21.39 -6.75
CA ILE A 511 -29.06 -22.28 -5.59
C ILE A 511 -28.64 -23.70 -5.98
N VAL A 512 -27.52 -24.14 -5.39
CA VAL A 512 -27.00 -25.51 -5.46
C VAL A 512 -26.95 -26.04 -4.04
N GLY A 513 -28.07 -26.62 -3.61
CA GLY A 513 -28.29 -27.00 -2.22
C GLY A 513 -28.54 -25.78 -1.31
N TRP A 514 -29.03 -26.07 -0.12
CA TRP A 514 -29.29 -25.10 0.94
C TRP A 514 -28.42 -25.38 2.15
N GLU A 515 -28.17 -24.38 2.99
CA GLU A 515 -27.38 -24.54 4.22
C GLU A 515 -27.88 -25.68 5.12
N LYS A 516 -29.21 -25.85 5.25
CA LYS A 516 -29.82 -26.95 6.01
C LYS A 516 -30.20 -28.17 5.17
N SER A 517 -30.09 -28.09 3.86
CA SER A 517 -30.40 -29.17 2.92
C SER A 517 -29.36 -29.16 1.78
N PRO A 518 -28.10 -29.52 2.10
CA PRO A 518 -26.98 -29.43 1.15
C PRO A 518 -27.20 -30.35 -0.06
N PHE A 519 -26.57 -30.00 -1.17
CA PHE A 519 -26.60 -30.79 -2.39
C PHE A 519 -25.83 -32.09 -2.16
N MET A 520 -26.51 -33.24 -2.29
CA MET A 520 -25.94 -34.54 -1.93
C MET A 520 -25.42 -35.34 -3.12
N GLY A 521 -25.87 -35.03 -4.34
CA GLY A 521 -25.32 -35.61 -5.58
C GLY A 521 -24.03 -34.91 -6.03
N ASN A 522 -23.52 -35.26 -7.20
CA ASN A 522 -22.36 -34.60 -7.80
C ASN A 522 -22.81 -33.41 -8.65
N PHE A 523 -22.27 -32.23 -8.36
CA PHE A 523 -22.55 -31.00 -9.08
C PHE A 523 -21.26 -30.39 -9.60
N LEU A 524 -21.15 -30.21 -10.91
CA LEU A 524 -19.95 -29.67 -11.57
C LEU A 524 -20.31 -28.44 -12.40
N ILE A 525 -19.66 -27.30 -12.13
CA ILE A 525 -19.62 -26.16 -13.05
C ILE A 525 -18.29 -26.20 -13.78
N THR A 526 -18.31 -26.24 -15.12
CA THR A 526 -17.12 -26.04 -15.95
C THR A 526 -17.24 -24.75 -16.74
N LEU A 527 -16.36 -23.79 -16.43
CA LEU A 527 -16.25 -22.51 -17.13
C LEU A 527 -15.37 -22.66 -18.38
N ARG A 528 -15.98 -22.58 -19.56
CA ARG A 528 -15.32 -22.75 -20.87
C ARG A 528 -14.72 -21.45 -21.39
N GLY A 529 -13.68 -21.56 -22.22
CA GLY A 529 -13.07 -20.44 -22.92
C GLY A 529 -11.53 -20.35 -22.86
N ASN A 530 -10.95 -19.18 -23.16
CA ASN A 530 -9.53 -18.83 -22.98
C ASN A 530 -9.32 -17.30 -22.82
N ALA A 531 -8.06 -16.86 -22.72
CA ALA A 531 -7.72 -15.44 -22.52
C ALA A 531 -8.09 -14.52 -23.70
N SER A 532 -8.33 -15.07 -24.89
CA SER A 532 -8.73 -14.32 -26.09
C SER A 532 -10.24 -14.12 -26.21
N ASP A 533 -11.05 -14.76 -25.35
CA ASP A 533 -12.50 -14.65 -25.41
C ASP A 533 -13.01 -13.28 -24.99
N GLU A 534 -14.16 -12.91 -25.55
CA GLU A 534 -14.81 -11.63 -25.24
C GLU A 534 -15.13 -11.50 -23.76
N THR A 535 -14.60 -10.43 -23.18
CA THR A 535 -14.87 -10.03 -21.80
C THR A 535 -16.31 -9.56 -21.63
N TYR A 536 -16.88 -9.83 -20.46
CA TYR A 536 -18.23 -9.42 -20.12
C TYR A 536 -18.24 -8.06 -19.43
N GLU A 537 -19.03 -7.14 -19.98
CA GLU A 537 -19.32 -5.85 -19.36
C GLU A 537 -20.67 -5.95 -18.65
N LEU A 538 -20.71 -5.53 -17.38
CA LEU A 538 -21.99 -5.52 -16.67
C LEU A 538 -22.99 -4.60 -17.38
N PRO A 539 -24.29 -4.98 -17.40
CA PRO A 539 -25.32 -4.14 -17.98
C PRO A 539 -25.32 -2.71 -17.42
N SER A 540 -25.70 -1.72 -18.25
CA SER A 540 -25.71 -0.27 -17.92
C SER A 540 -24.33 0.37 -17.75
N GLY A 541 -23.32 -0.22 -18.39
CA GLY A 541 -21.96 0.29 -18.33
C GLY A 541 -21.36 0.14 -16.93
N GLY A 542 -21.59 -1.00 -16.28
CA GLY A 542 -20.88 -1.37 -15.05
C GLY A 542 -19.50 -1.97 -15.35
N ASP A 543 -18.82 -2.45 -14.30
CA ASP A 543 -17.46 -2.99 -14.38
C ASP A 543 -17.32 -4.12 -15.41
N ASN A 544 -16.20 -4.14 -16.12
CA ASN A 544 -15.80 -5.29 -16.91
C ASN A 544 -15.30 -6.39 -15.97
N ILE A 545 -15.98 -7.54 -15.96
CA ILE A 545 -15.69 -8.65 -15.04
C ILE A 545 -14.85 -9.75 -15.70
N GLY A 546 -14.40 -9.53 -16.94
CA GLY A 546 -13.59 -10.48 -17.71
C GLY A 546 -14.40 -11.58 -18.41
N SER A 547 -13.70 -12.57 -18.94
CA SER A 547 -14.28 -13.83 -19.47
C SER A 547 -14.09 -14.96 -18.45
N LYS A 548 -14.72 -16.13 -18.68
CA LYS A 548 -14.74 -17.29 -17.75
C LYS A 548 -15.14 -16.92 -16.33
N VAL A 549 -16.33 -16.35 -16.18
CA VAL A 549 -16.72 -15.69 -14.92
C VAL A 549 -18.07 -16.15 -14.40
N ILE A 550 -18.14 -16.31 -13.08
CA ILE A 550 -19.38 -16.30 -12.30
C ILE A 550 -19.48 -14.93 -11.64
N GLY A 551 -20.30 -14.04 -12.20
CA GLY A 551 -20.55 -12.70 -11.68
C GLY A 551 -21.76 -12.68 -10.76
N VAL A 552 -21.56 -12.45 -9.46
CA VAL A 552 -22.59 -12.47 -8.43
C VAL A 552 -22.95 -11.05 -7.99
N TYR A 553 -24.05 -10.54 -8.55
CA TYR A 553 -24.69 -9.27 -8.25
C TYR A 553 -26.12 -9.50 -7.72
N GLY A 554 -26.30 -10.62 -7.02
CA GLY A 554 -27.54 -11.08 -6.41
C GLY A 554 -27.21 -12.06 -5.28
N GLY A 555 -27.81 -13.25 -5.25
CA GLY A 555 -27.46 -14.31 -4.30
C GLY A 555 -26.81 -15.53 -4.96
N LEU A 556 -25.77 -16.09 -4.34
CA LEU A 556 -25.21 -17.39 -4.71
C LEU A 556 -25.18 -18.32 -3.49
N ASP A 557 -25.71 -19.53 -3.65
CA ASP A 557 -25.68 -20.58 -2.66
C ASP A 557 -25.05 -21.83 -3.25
N LEU A 558 -23.89 -22.20 -2.72
CA LEU A 558 -23.20 -23.44 -3.04
C LEU A 558 -23.00 -24.19 -1.74
N HIS A 559 -23.80 -25.24 -1.52
CA HIS A 559 -23.75 -26.05 -0.31
C HIS A 559 -23.56 -27.52 -0.69
N GLY A 560 -22.32 -28.01 -0.66
CA GLY A 560 -22.03 -29.43 -0.88
C GLY A 560 -22.26 -30.30 0.36
N LYS A 561 -22.11 -31.62 0.17
CA LYS A 561 -22.18 -32.65 1.21
C LYS A 561 -21.31 -32.22 2.39
N PRO A 562 -21.86 -32.15 3.62
CA PRO A 562 -21.09 -31.78 4.80
C PRO A 562 -19.90 -32.72 5.00
N ILE A 563 -18.78 -32.12 5.40
CA ILE A 563 -17.56 -32.84 5.80
C ILE A 563 -17.29 -32.44 7.24
N ASP A 564 -17.25 -33.44 8.12
CA ASP A 564 -17.08 -33.20 9.55
C ASP A 564 -15.68 -32.69 9.87
N VAL A 565 -14.66 -33.22 9.17
CA VAL A 565 -13.25 -32.87 9.36
C VAL A 565 -12.60 -32.53 8.02
N PRO A 566 -12.60 -31.26 7.58
CA PRO A 566 -12.04 -30.87 6.28
C PRO A 566 -10.51 -31.01 6.23
N TRP A 567 -9.85 -30.93 7.39
CA TRP A 567 -8.43 -31.21 7.55
C TRP A 567 -8.14 -31.62 8.99
N THR A 568 -7.02 -32.32 9.18
CA THR A 568 -6.50 -32.74 10.49
C THR A 568 -4.96 -32.76 10.43
N THR A 569 -4.32 -33.37 11.42
CA THR A 569 -2.86 -33.54 11.45
C THR A 569 -2.48 -35.00 11.50
N LEU A 570 -1.22 -35.30 11.16
CA LEU A 570 -0.65 -36.62 11.39
C LEU A 570 -0.62 -36.97 12.89
N ASN A 571 -0.87 -38.23 13.21
CA ASN A 571 -0.66 -38.79 14.54
C ASN A 571 0.75 -39.35 14.73
N ILE A 572 1.33 -39.89 13.64
CA ILE A 572 2.67 -40.48 13.60
C ILE A 572 3.41 -39.87 12.40
N THR A 573 4.71 -39.61 12.57
CA THR A 573 5.57 -39.13 11.49
C THR A 573 5.53 -40.08 10.30
N ALA A 574 5.28 -39.53 9.11
CA ALA A 574 5.39 -40.25 7.84
C ALA A 574 6.81 -40.03 7.27
N TYR A 575 7.46 -41.11 6.90
CA TYR A 575 8.80 -41.11 6.33
C TYR A 575 8.76 -41.41 4.83
N PRO A 576 9.82 -41.02 4.08
CA PRO A 576 9.96 -41.45 2.70
C PRO A 576 9.79 -42.97 2.55
N ASP A 577 9.16 -43.38 1.45
CA ASP A 577 8.77 -44.75 1.10
C ASP A 577 7.54 -45.31 1.87
N ASP A 578 6.98 -44.58 2.85
CA ASP A 578 5.71 -44.99 3.50
C ASP A 578 4.54 -44.86 2.51
N SER A 579 3.67 -45.88 2.47
CA SER A 579 2.42 -45.87 1.67
C SER A 579 1.16 -45.73 2.52
N THR A 580 1.32 -45.60 3.85
CA THR A 580 0.23 -45.45 4.80
C THR A 580 0.50 -44.32 5.76
N ILE A 581 -0.51 -43.49 6.03
CA ILE A 581 -0.44 -42.41 7.03
C ILE A 581 -1.51 -42.59 8.09
N LYS A 582 -1.20 -42.20 9.33
CA LYS A 582 -2.14 -42.25 10.47
C LYS A 582 -2.52 -40.84 10.89
N LEU A 583 -3.81 -40.54 10.92
CA LEU A 583 -4.37 -39.24 11.26
C LEU A 583 -4.71 -39.13 12.75
N ASN A 584 -4.72 -37.91 13.29
CA ASN A 584 -4.96 -37.67 14.71
C ASN A 584 -6.44 -37.71 15.13
N THR A 585 -7.35 -37.80 14.17
CA THR A 585 -8.80 -37.89 14.40
C THR A 585 -9.43 -38.89 13.44
N VAL A 586 -10.62 -39.37 13.78
CA VAL A 586 -11.49 -40.07 12.83
C VAL A 586 -12.02 -39.07 11.81
N VAL A 587 -12.02 -39.45 10.54
CA VAL A 587 -12.52 -38.65 9.41
C VAL A 587 -13.55 -39.43 8.60
N ASP A 588 -14.41 -38.70 7.90
CA ASP A 588 -15.47 -39.21 7.01
C ASP A 588 -15.03 -39.30 5.53
N TRP A 589 -13.72 -39.37 5.28
CA TRP A 589 -13.14 -39.41 3.94
C TRP A 589 -13.30 -40.78 3.28
N GLU A 590 -13.39 -40.81 1.96
CA GLU A 590 -13.73 -41.99 1.16
C GLU A 590 -12.61 -42.37 0.17
N VAL A 591 -12.54 -43.66 -0.19
CA VAL A 591 -11.61 -44.17 -1.21
C VAL A 591 -11.84 -43.45 -2.54
N GLY A 592 -10.76 -43.05 -3.21
CA GLY A 592 -10.77 -42.32 -4.47
C GLY A 592 -10.71 -40.79 -4.31
N GLN A 593 -10.87 -40.25 -3.10
CA GLN A 593 -10.71 -38.82 -2.85
C GLN A 593 -9.24 -38.40 -2.78
N GLU A 594 -8.96 -37.15 -3.16
CA GLU A 594 -7.64 -36.54 -3.09
C GLU A 594 -7.42 -35.81 -1.77
N ILE A 595 -6.21 -35.95 -1.23
CA ILE A 595 -5.71 -35.26 -0.05
C ILE A 595 -4.41 -34.52 -0.36
N VAL A 596 -4.09 -33.54 0.48
CA VAL A 596 -2.78 -32.88 0.52
C VAL A 596 -2.12 -33.10 1.88
N VAL A 597 -0.81 -33.36 1.88
CA VAL A 597 0.04 -33.47 3.06
C VAL A 597 1.03 -32.31 3.05
N THR A 598 1.03 -31.50 4.10
CA THR A 598 1.82 -30.26 4.15
C THR A 598 3.29 -30.52 4.52
N PRO A 599 4.21 -29.67 4.06
CA PRO A 599 5.64 -29.80 4.38
C PRO A 599 5.96 -29.55 5.86
N THR A 600 7.07 -30.13 6.32
CA THR A 600 7.62 -29.89 7.67
C THR A 600 9.11 -29.54 7.68
N GLY A 601 9.74 -29.41 6.51
CA GLY A 601 11.08 -28.85 6.33
C GLY A 601 11.04 -27.35 6.02
N TYR A 602 12.02 -26.86 5.25
CA TYR A 602 12.14 -25.44 4.90
C TYR A 602 11.56 -25.09 3.52
N SER A 603 11.28 -26.08 2.68
CA SER A 603 10.78 -25.85 1.33
C SER A 603 9.26 -25.99 1.26
N ALA A 604 8.60 -25.06 0.59
CA ALA A 604 7.17 -25.16 0.28
C ALA A 604 6.88 -26.32 -0.69
N TRP A 605 7.88 -26.73 -1.48
CA TRP A 605 7.77 -27.77 -2.51
C TRP A 605 7.86 -29.20 -1.96
N GLU A 606 8.04 -29.36 -0.65
CA GLU A 606 7.85 -30.64 0.06
C GLU A 606 6.35 -30.93 0.34
N THR A 607 5.43 -30.18 -0.29
CA THR A 607 3.98 -30.47 -0.27
C THR A 607 3.70 -31.66 -1.18
N GLU A 608 2.93 -32.64 -0.73
CA GLU A 608 2.57 -33.82 -1.52
C GLU A 608 1.06 -34.02 -1.60
N THR A 609 0.55 -34.53 -2.73
CA THR A 609 -0.88 -34.85 -2.92
C THR A 609 -1.04 -36.32 -3.27
N PHE A 610 -2.06 -36.96 -2.70
CA PHE A 610 -2.32 -38.38 -2.89
C PHE A 610 -3.81 -38.66 -3.09
N GLN A 611 -4.10 -39.75 -3.79
CA GLN A 611 -5.43 -40.35 -3.81
C GLN A 611 -5.52 -41.45 -2.75
N ILE A 612 -6.61 -41.47 -2.00
CA ILE A 612 -6.88 -42.51 -0.99
C ILE A 612 -7.23 -43.83 -1.68
N THR A 613 -6.54 -44.91 -1.35
CA THR A 613 -6.83 -46.27 -1.86
C THR A 613 -7.51 -47.17 -0.83
N ASN A 614 -7.36 -46.88 0.46
CA ASN A 614 -8.04 -47.59 1.55
C ASN A 614 -8.20 -46.68 2.77
N VAL A 615 -9.28 -46.88 3.53
CA VAL A 615 -9.59 -46.16 4.78
C VAL A 615 -9.90 -47.19 5.86
N GLU A 616 -9.11 -47.18 6.93
CA GLU A 616 -9.29 -48.07 8.07
C GLU A 616 -9.37 -47.25 9.37
N GLU A 617 -10.29 -47.62 10.25
CA GLU A 617 -10.30 -47.10 11.62
C GLU A 617 -9.50 -48.04 12.53
N SER A 618 -8.56 -47.47 13.28
CA SER A 618 -7.72 -48.21 14.22
C SER A 618 -7.43 -47.35 15.45
N ASP A 619 -7.75 -47.86 16.64
CA ASP A 619 -7.58 -47.19 17.94
C ASP A 619 -8.25 -45.79 18.05
N GLY A 620 -9.41 -45.61 17.41
CA GLY A 620 -10.12 -44.32 17.41
C GLY A 620 -9.44 -43.23 16.56
N MET A 621 -8.65 -43.66 15.57
CA MET A 621 -7.96 -42.82 14.58
C MET A 621 -8.18 -43.42 13.19
N THR A 622 -8.02 -42.59 12.15
CA THR A 622 -8.06 -43.07 10.76
C THR A 622 -6.66 -43.37 10.23
N VAL A 623 -6.50 -44.52 9.58
CA VAL A 623 -5.33 -44.90 8.78
C VAL A 623 -5.73 -44.86 7.31
N LEU A 624 -4.97 -44.13 6.50
CA LEU A 624 -5.16 -44.04 5.05
C LEU A 624 -4.04 -44.80 4.34
N THR A 625 -4.39 -45.61 3.34
CA THR A 625 -3.44 -46.08 2.35
C THR A 625 -3.47 -45.15 1.14
N LEU A 626 -2.29 -44.77 0.67
CA LEU A 626 -2.08 -43.83 -0.44
C LEU A 626 -1.94 -44.59 -1.76
N ASN A 627 -2.12 -43.90 -2.89
CA ASN A 627 -1.89 -44.45 -4.23
C ASN A 627 -0.41 -44.51 -4.63
N ASP A 628 0.45 -43.81 -3.89
CA ASP A 628 1.91 -43.77 -4.07
C ASP A 628 2.60 -43.69 -2.69
N THR A 629 3.93 -43.69 -2.66
CA THR A 629 4.72 -43.56 -1.44
C THR A 629 5.15 -42.12 -1.19
N ILE A 630 5.19 -41.73 0.09
CA ILE A 630 5.73 -40.46 0.58
C ILE A 630 7.17 -40.24 0.08
N GLN A 631 7.48 -39.04 -0.39
CA GLN A 631 8.84 -38.66 -0.84
C GLN A 631 9.61 -37.86 0.21
N TYR A 632 8.91 -37.11 1.06
CA TYR A 632 9.51 -36.22 2.06
C TYR A 632 9.11 -36.61 3.49
N ARG A 633 9.95 -36.26 4.47
CA ARG A 633 9.61 -36.52 5.88
C ARG A 633 8.53 -35.53 6.34
N HIS A 634 7.38 -36.05 6.77
CA HIS A 634 6.29 -35.27 7.36
C HIS A 634 6.16 -35.59 8.85
N LEU A 635 6.60 -34.67 9.70
CA LEU A 635 6.68 -34.87 11.15
C LEU A 635 5.30 -34.92 11.81
N ALA A 636 5.18 -35.72 12.87
CA ALA A 636 4.14 -35.57 13.89
C ALA A 636 4.82 -35.24 15.23
N TYR A 637 4.94 -33.95 15.55
CA TYR A 637 5.66 -33.48 16.72
C TYR A 637 4.96 -32.26 17.33
N ASN A 638 4.41 -32.45 18.53
CA ASN A 638 3.84 -31.38 19.33
C ASN A 638 4.21 -31.61 20.80
N GLU A 639 5.28 -30.93 21.25
CA GLU A 639 5.74 -31.03 22.62
C GLU A 639 6.26 -29.67 23.12
N ASN A 640 6.08 -29.40 24.41
CA ASN A 640 6.56 -28.19 25.08
C ASN A 640 6.15 -26.86 24.39
N GLY A 641 5.01 -26.85 23.68
CA GLY A 641 4.49 -25.69 22.96
C GLY A 641 5.05 -25.48 21.55
N VAL A 642 5.97 -26.34 21.08
CA VAL A 642 6.45 -26.34 19.69
C VAL A 642 5.65 -27.37 18.89
N ASP A 643 4.92 -26.91 17.88
CA ASP A 643 4.13 -27.78 16.98
C ASP A 643 4.70 -27.74 15.56
N ILE A 644 5.20 -28.90 15.11
CA ILE A 644 5.75 -29.15 13.76
C ILE A 644 4.98 -30.33 13.12
N THR A 645 3.78 -30.63 13.59
CA THR A 645 2.95 -31.73 13.08
C THR A 645 2.39 -31.39 11.70
N ALA A 646 2.59 -32.22 10.67
CA ALA A 646 2.06 -31.96 9.33
C ALA A 646 0.53 -31.97 9.32
N GLU A 647 -0.07 -31.01 8.61
CA GLU A 647 -1.49 -31.04 8.27
C GLU A 647 -1.76 -32.00 7.10
N VAL A 648 -2.94 -32.62 7.14
CA VAL A 648 -3.53 -33.40 6.05
C VAL A 648 -4.91 -32.83 5.76
N GLY A 649 -5.12 -32.34 4.53
CA GLY A 649 -6.37 -31.71 4.11
C GLY A 649 -7.07 -32.47 2.99
N LEU A 650 -8.40 -32.57 3.04
CA LEU A 650 -9.22 -33.20 2.01
C LEU A 650 -9.47 -32.20 0.88
N LEU A 651 -9.07 -32.49 -0.36
CA LEU A 651 -9.28 -31.60 -1.51
C LEU A 651 -10.62 -31.86 -2.22
N THR A 652 -11.05 -33.12 -2.34
CA THR A 652 -12.26 -33.48 -3.08
C THR A 652 -13.55 -33.00 -2.43
N ARG A 653 -14.46 -32.38 -3.19
CA ARG A 653 -15.86 -32.09 -2.80
C ARG A 653 -16.84 -32.54 -3.88
N ASN A 654 -18.09 -32.80 -3.50
CA ASN A 654 -19.12 -33.22 -4.46
C ASN A 654 -19.68 -32.04 -5.30
N VAL A 655 -19.62 -30.81 -4.77
CA VAL A 655 -19.90 -29.59 -5.51
C VAL A 655 -18.56 -28.99 -5.94
N LYS A 656 -18.34 -28.89 -7.25
CA LYS A 656 -17.07 -28.44 -7.84
C LYS A 656 -17.31 -27.33 -8.85
N VAL A 657 -16.46 -26.31 -8.79
CA VAL A 657 -16.36 -25.22 -9.77
C VAL A 657 -14.95 -25.27 -10.37
N GLN A 658 -14.87 -25.44 -11.69
CA GLN A 658 -13.60 -25.55 -12.37
C GLN A 658 -13.54 -24.72 -13.67
N SER A 659 -12.32 -24.39 -14.09
CA SER A 659 -12.06 -24.00 -15.47
C SER A 659 -11.97 -25.21 -16.39
N GLU A 660 -12.36 -25.05 -17.65
CA GLU A 660 -11.97 -25.97 -18.72
C GLU A 660 -10.45 -25.87 -18.97
N ASP A 661 -9.83 -27.03 -19.15
CA ASP A 661 -8.43 -27.16 -19.57
C ASP A 661 -8.30 -26.96 -21.08
N TYR A 662 -7.32 -26.15 -21.49
CA TYR A 662 -7.02 -25.88 -22.90
C TYR A 662 -5.50 -25.81 -23.09
N PRO A 663 -4.98 -25.94 -24.32
CA PRO A 663 -3.54 -26.15 -24.58
C PRO A 663 -2.60 -25.13 -23.91
N ASP A 664 -2.99 -23.86 -23.86
CA ASP A 664 -2.15 -22.76 -23.37
C ASP A 664 -2.44 -22.37 -21.91
N LEU A 665 -3.30 -23.11 -21.18
CA LEU A 665 -3.78 -22.75 -19.82
C LEU A 665 -2.64 -22.45 -18.84
N TYR A 666 -1.59 -23.28 -18.81
CA TYR A 666 -0.47 -23.11 -17.88
C TYR A 666 0.51 -22.00 -18.29
N GLU A 667 0.56 -21.67 -19.58
CA GLU A 667 1.36 -20.55 -20.09
C GLU A 667 0.66 -19.22 -19.83
N GLU A 668 -0.63 -19.15 -20.16
CA GLU A 668 -1.48 -17.96 -19.97
C GLU A 668 -1.90 -17.76 -18.51
N LYS A 669 -1.95 -18.83 -17.72
CA LYS A 669 -2.44 -18.83 -16.33
C LYS A 669 -3.84 -18.24 -16.21
N TYR A 670 -4.74 -18.59 -17.13
CA TYR A 670 -6.07 -17.98 -17.28
C TYR A 670 -7.20 -18.97 -16.99
N GLY A 671 -7.45 -19.19 -15.71
CA GLY A 671 -8.55 -20.01 -15.21
C GLY A 671 -9.90 -19.28 -15.14
N GLY A 672 -10.87 -19.91 -14.48
CA GLY A 672 -12.18 -19.31 -14.21
C GLY A 672 -12.16 -18.44 -12.95
N ARG A 673 -13.05 -17.46 -12.83
CA ARG A 673 -13.16 -16.61 -11.62
C ARG A 673 -14.60 -16.51 -11.11
N LEU A 674 -14.75 -16.34 -9.80
CA LEU A 674 -16.02 -15.98 -9.16
C LEU A 674 -15.85 -14.62 -8.49
N ILE A 675 -16.69 -13.65 -8.85
CA ILE A 675 -16.70 -12.32 -8.25
C ILE A 675 -18.06 -12.02 -7.63
N VAL A 676 -18.06 -11.64 -6.36
CA VAL A 676 -19.23 -11.14 -5.62
C VAL A 676 -19.07 -9.64 -5.52
N GLY A 677 -19.84 -8.94 -6.36
CA GLY A 677 -19.71 -7.50 -6.58
C GLY A 677 -20.93 -6.71 -6.14
N GLN A 678 -20.89 -5.40 -6.38
CA GLN A 678 -22.09 -4.57 -6.43
C GLN A 678 -22.30 -4.03 -7.84
N SER A 679 -23.56 -3.85 -8.22
CA SER A 679 -23.96 -3.09 -9.39
C SER A 679 -24.78 -1.88 -8.94
N GLU A 680 -25.18 -1.03 -9.89
CA GLU A 680 -26.09 0.09 -9.61
C GLU A 680 -27.39 -0.36 -8.92
N PHE A 681 -27.86 -1.58 -9.23
CA PHE A 681 -29.19 -2.03 -8.81
C PHE A 681 -29.16 -3.02 -7.64
N SER A 682 -28.08 -3.77 -7.45
CA SER A 682 -28.03 -4.87 -6.49
C SER A 682 -26.64 -5.07 -5.91
N LYS A 683 -26.58 -5.58 -4.68
CA LYS A 683 -25.33 -5.97 -4.01
C LYS A 683 -25.28 -7.48 -3.83
N GLY A 684 -24.24 -8.09 -4.38
CA GLY A 684 -23.98 -9.52 -4.30
C GLY A 684 -23.78 -10.01 -2.87
N TYR A 685 -24.22 -11.23 -2.60
CA TYR A 685 -23.83 -12.04 -1.45
C TYR A 685 -23.63 -13.50 -1.90
N ALA A 686 -22.76 -14.22 -1.20
CA ALA A 686 -22.50 -15.62 -1.51
C ALA A 686 -22.27 -16.45 -0.25
N ARG A 687 -23.03 -17.54 -0.12
CA ARG A 687 -22.90 -18.56 0.92
C ARG A 687 -22.30 -19.81 0.30
N ILE A 688 -21.03 -20.05 0.57
CA ILE A 688 -20.26 -21.11 -0.07
C ILE A 688 -19.76 -22.05 1.02
N SER A 689 -20.19 -23.31 0.99
CA SER A 689 -19.68 -24.35 1.87
C SER A 689 -19.47 -25.70 1.19
N ASN A 690 -18.44 -26.43 1.61
CA ASN A 690 -18.10 -27.76 1.09
C ASN A 690 -17.99 -27.78 -0.46
N THR A 691 -17.38 -26.75 -1.03
CA THR A 691 -17.22 -26.57 -2.48
C THR A 691 -15.75 -26.66 -2.86
N GLU A 692 -15.44 -27.35 -3.95
CA GLU A 692 -14.11 -27.47 -4.53
C GLU A 692 -13.93 -26.47 -5.67
N PHE A 693 -12.81 -25.75 -5.68
CA PHE A 693 -12.40 -24.83 -6.72
C PHE A 693 -11.09 -25.31 -7.35
N TYR A 694 -11.13 -25.68 -8.63
CA TYR A 694 -10.01 -26.26 -9.36
C TYR A 694 -9.65 -25.46 -10.60
N HIS A 695 -8.36 -25.16 -10.82
CA HIS A 695 -7.91 -24.36 -11.97
C HIS A 695 -8.61 -22.99 -12.08
N MET A 696 -8.89 -22.39 -10.92
CA MET A 696 -9.53 -21.08 -10.81
C MET A 696 -8.49 -19.97 -10.60
N GLY A 697 -8.89 -18.73 -10.90
CA GLY A 697 -8.04 -17.56 -10.88
C GLY A 697 -7.40 -17.24 -12.24
N GLN A 698 -7.08 -15.96 -12.45
CA GLN A 698 -6.44 -15.47 -13.67
C GLN A 698 -5.22 -14.62 -13.29
N ASP A 699 -4.04 -14.97 -13.82
CA ASP A 699 -2.84 -14.19 -13.61
C ASP A 699 -2.77 -12.98 -14.56
N GLY A 700 -2.22 -11.89 -14.06
CA GLY A 700 -2.02 -10.65 -14.80
C GLY A 700 -1.63 -9.51 -13.87
N LYS A 701 -0.72 -8.64 -14.30
CA LYS A 701 -0.18 -7.56 -13.46
C LYS A 701 -1.26 -6.64 -12.87
N ASN A 702 -2.33 -6.41 -13.63
CA ASN A 702 -3.47 -5.57 -13.21
C ASN A 702 -4.54 -6.35 -12.42
N TYR A 703 -4.52 -7.69 -12.48
CA TYR A 703 -5.56 -8.57 -11.95
C TYR A 703 -5.40 -8.89 -10.46
N ARG A 704 -4.34 -8.36 -9.83
CA ARG A 704 -3.97 -8.59 -8.42
C ARG A 704 -4.33 -7.40 -7.52
N LYS A 705 -5.05 -6.42 -8.06
CA LYS A 705 -5.37 -5.17 -7.36
C LYS A 705 -6.84 -5.16 -6.98
N ALA A 706 -7.17 -4.45 -5.91
CA ALA A 706 -8.52 -4.35 -5.37
C ALA A 706 -9.59 -3.91 -6.38
N TYR A 707 -9.20 -3.19 -7.44
CA TYR A 707 -10.11 -2.71 -8.50
C TYR A 707 -10.44 -3.75 -9.58
N ASP A 708 -9.64 -4.80 -9.77
CA ASP A 708 -9.97 -5.94 -10.64
C ASP A 708 -9.30 -7.23 -10.11
N PRO A 709 -9.76 -7.76 -8.97
CA PRO A 709 -9.19 -8.97 -8.39
C PRO A 709 -9.72 -10.19 -9.12
N ARG A 710 -8.92 -10.79 -10.00
CA ARG A 710 -9.32 -11.98 -10.78
C ARG A 710 -8.96 -13.28 -10.08
N PHE A 711 -9.35 -13.38 -8.80
CA PHE A 711 -9.03 -14.54 -7.96
C PHE A 711 -9.99 -15.69 -8.18
N ALA A 712 -9.73 -16.84 -7.57
CA ALA A 712 -10.68 -17.95 -7.62
C ALA A 712 -12.04 -17.51 -7.08
N VAL A 713 -12.05 -16.84 -5.92
CA VAL A 713 -13.21 -16.15 -5.33
C VAL A 713 -12.80 -14.76 -4.86
N SER A 714 -13.54 -13.73 -5.28
CA SER A 714 -13.35 -12.35 -4.83
C SER A 714 -14.64 -11.74 -4.34
N PHE A 715 -14.59 -11.04 -3.20
CA PHE A 715 -15.64 -10.14 -2.74
C PHE A 715 -15.16 -8.71 -2.93
N VAL A 716 -15.90 -7.92 -3.72
CA VAL A 716 -15.53 -6.53 -4.07
C VAL A 716 -16.75 -5.64 -3.84
N ASP A 717 -16.65 -4.69 -2.92
CA ASP A 717 -17.71 -3.70 -2.61
C ASP A 717 -19.09 -4.30 -2.25
N SER A 718 -19.14 -5.58 -1.86
CA SER A 718 -20.39 -6.27 -1.46
C SER A 718 -21.01 -5.67 -0.18
N GLY A 719 -20.23 -4.92 0.60
CA GLY A 719 -20.64 -4.25 1.84
C GLY A 719 -20.70 -5.21 3.04
N PRO A 720 -21.47 -4.89 4.09
CA PRO A 720 -21.49 -5.69 5.31
C PRO A 720 -22.29 -6.98 5.16
N VAL A 721 -21.73 -8.07 5.68
CA VAL A 721 -22.44 -9.32 5.97
C VAL A 721 -23.51 -9.04 7.03
N ASN A 722 -24.75 -9.43 6.73
CA ASN A 722 -25.89 -9.27 7.64
C ASN A 722 -26.99 -10.31 7.36
N TYR A 723 -28.09 -10.26 8.10
CA TYR A 723 -29.17 -11.26 7.98
C TYR A 723 -29.89 -11.25 6.60
N ILE A 724 -29.84 -10.15 5.86
CA ILE A 724 -30.44 -10.05 4.51
C ILE A 724 -29.46 -10.58 3.46
N ARG A 725 -28.16 -10.29 3.66
CA ARG A 725 -27.06 -10.64 2.75
C ARG A 725 -25.99 -11.43 3.52
N PRO A 726 -26.33 -12.66 3.95
CA PRO A 726 -25.35 -13.52 4.60
C PRO A 726 -24.30 -13.94 3.58
N SER A 727 -23.02 -13.83 3.93
CA SER A 727 -21.92 -14.32 3.10
C SER A 727 -20.91 -15.07 3.96
N TYR A 728 -20.32 -16.13 3.41
CA TYR A 728 -19.26 -16.90 4.04
C TYR A 728 -18.59 -17.85 3.04
N ILE A 729 -17.34 -18.23 3.33
CA ILE A 729 -16.64 -19.34 2.66
C ILE A 729 -16.19 -20.35 3.73
N ARG A 730 -16.76 -21.55 3.72
CA ARG A 730 -16.58 -22.55 4.78
C ARG A 730 -16.24 -23.94 4.26
N SER A 731 -15.25 -24.62 4.84
CA SER A 731 -14.94 -26.03 4.51
C SER A 731 -14.71 -26.28 3.00
N CYS A 732 -14.30 -25.24 2.25
CA CYS A 732 -14.05 -25.31 0.82
C CYS A 732 -12.61 -25.76 0.56
N ALA A 733 -12.39 -26.33 -0.62
CA ALA A 733 -11.08 -26.68 -1.11
C ALA A 733 -10.73 -25.81 -2.32
N PHE A 734 -9.53 -25.23 -2.34
CA PHE A 734 -9.00 -24.48 -3.47
C PHE A 734 -7.69 -25.11 -3.88
N HIS A 735 -7.57 -25.61 -5.11
CA HIS A 735 -6.31 -26.18 -5.53
C HIS A 735 -5.96 -26.03 -7.00
N ASN A 736 -4.65 -26.03 -7.26
CA ASN A 736 -4.06 -25.86 -8.58
C ASN A 736 -4.53 -24.54 -9.24
N GLY A 737 -4.62 -23.46 -8.44
CA GLY A 737 -5.10 -22.16 -8.90
C GLY A 737 -4.01 -21.36 -9.61
N PHE A 738 -4.41 -20.45 -10.49
CA PHE A 738 -3.49 -19.60 -11.26
C PHE A 738 -3.28 -18.20 -10.66
N SER A 739 -3.98 -17.90 -9.57
CA SER A 739 -3.92 -16.62 -8.86
C SER A 739 -4.18 -16.86 -7.36
N PRO A 740 -4.38 -15.83 -6.54
CA PRO A 740 -4.90 -16.01 -5.18
C PRO A 740 -6.22 -16.80 -5.14
N ALA A 741 -6.46 -17.49 -4.03
CA ALA A 741 -7.70 -18.24 -3.84
C ALA A 741 -8.84 -17.30 -3.43
N ILE A 742 -8.63 -16.47 -2.39
CA ILE A 742 -9.68 -15.63 -1.80
C ILE A 742 -9.21 -14.18 -1.70
N GLY A 743 -9.98 -13.23 -2.24
CA GLY A 743 -9.77 -11.79 -2.09
C GLY A 743 -10.96 -11.07 -1.53
N ILE A 744 -10.71 -10.10 -0.64
CA ILE A 744 -11.76 -9.44 0.14
C ILE A 744 -11.47 -7.94 0.17
N PHE A 745 -12.22 -7.19 -0.62
CA PHE A 745 -12.05 -5.76 -0.83
C PHE A 745 -13.38 -5.03 -0.56
N ASN A 746 -13.40 -4.19 0.47
CA ASN A 746 -14.61 -3.52 0.96
C ASN A 746 -15.82 -4.46 1.21
N ALA A 747 -15.55 -5.64 1.79
CA ALA A 747 -16.56 -6.60 2.26
C ALA A 747 -16.41 -6.82 3.77
N LEU A 748 -17.41 -6.39 4.54
CA LEU A 748 -17.27 -6.23 5.99
C LEU A 748 -17.81 -7.45 6.75
N TYR A 749 -17.09 -7.89 7.79
CA TYR A 749 -17.49 -9.02 8.65
C TYR A 749 -17.58 -10.38 7.95
N LEU A 750 -16.83 -10.58 6.85
CA LEU A 750 -16.85 -11.83 6.08
C LEU A 750 -16.07 -12.95 6.80
N PRO A 751 -16.70 -14.11 7.10
CA PRO A 751 -16.01 -15.27 7.66
C PRO A 751 -15.49 -16.22 6.58
N ILE A 752 -14.22 -16.59 6.74
CA ILE A 752 -13.42 -17.52 5.93
C ILE A 752 -12.91 -18.60 6.86
N GLU A 753 -13.59 -19.75 6.89
CA GLU A 753 -13.39 -20.75 7.94
C GLU A 753 -13.16 -22.16 7.37
N ASP A 754 -12.25 -22.93 7.99
CA ASP A 754 -12.08 -24.37 7.73
C ASP A 754 -11.69 -24.75 6.28
N ASN A 755 -11.14 -23.82 5.50
CA ASN A 755 -10.79 -24.06 4.11
C ASN A 755 -9.41 -24.71 3.95
N VAL A 756 -9.24 -25.53 2.91
CA VAL A 756 -7.97 -26.14 2.50
C VAL A 756 -7.53 -25.50 1.19
N ILE A 757 -6.40 -24.80 1.17
CA ILE A 757 -5.88 -24.06 0.02
C ILE A 757 -4.50 -24.62 -0.35
N HIS A 758 -4.37 -25.14 -1.57
CA HIS A 758 -3.15 -25.77 -2.08
C HIS A 758 -2.76 -25.21 -3.45
N GLY A 759 -1.51 -24.75 -3.64
CA GLY A 759 -1.04 -24.39 -4.98
C GLY A 759 -1.69 -23.10 -5.50
N SER A 760 -1.71 -22.05 -4.68
CA SER A 760 -2.13 -20.70 -5.09
C SER A 760 -0.92 -19.86 -5.51
N HIS A 761 -1.17 -18.77 -6.24
CA HIS A 761 -0.12 -17.85 -6.70
C HIS A 761 -0.24 -16.47 -6.04
N PHE A 762 0.90 -15.88 -5.67
CA PHE A 762 1.08 -14.61 -4.93
C PHE A 762 0.57 -14.65 -3.49
N TYR A 763 -0.73 -14.85 -3.32
CA TYR A 763 -1.40 -14.98 -2.03
C TYR A 763 -2.21 -16.27 -2.02
N ALA A 764 -2.62 -16.72 -0.84
CA ALA A 764 -3.75 -17.64 -0.67
C ALA A 764 -5.01 -16.86 -0.31
N ILE A 765 -4.89 -15.98 0.71
CA ILE A 765 -5.95 -15.11 1.18
C ILE A 765 -5.40 -13.69 1.29
N ILE A 766 -6.10 -12.71 0.71
CA ILE A 766 -5.80 -11.29 0.85
C ILE A 766 -7.02 -10.46 1.25
N THR A 767 -6.85 -9.57 2.22
CA THR A 767 -7.90 -8.65 2.67
C THR A 767 -7.35 -7.30 3.12
N ASP A 768 -8.04 -6.23 2.74
CA ASP A 768 -7.92 -4.87 3.30
C ASP A 768 -9.21 -4.41 3.98
N SER A 769 -10.15 -5.34 4.19
CA SER A 769 -11.49 -5.04 4.66
C SER A 769 -11.59 -4.98 6.19
N TYR A 770 -12.63 -4.31 6.68
CA TYR A 770 -12.94 -4.22 8.10
C TYR A 770 -13.65 -5.49 8.60
N GLY A 771 -13.24 -6.02 9.75
CA GLY A 771 -13.95 -7.07 10.47
C GLY A 771 -13.85 -8.47 9.86
N THR A 772 -12.94 -8.71 8.91
CA THR A 772 -12.78 -10.04 8.30
C THR A 772 -12.43 -11.09 9.38
N ILE A 773 -13.01 -12.28 9.28
CA ILE A 773 -12.77 -13.40 10.20
C ILE A 773 -12.10 -14.52 9.40
N ILE A 774 -10.86 -14.86 9.72
CA ILE A 774 -10.07 -15.91 9.08
C ILE A 774 -9.73 -16.95 10.15
N ARG A 775 -10.35 -18.13 10.10
CA ARG A 775 -10.21 -19.15 11.15
C ARG A 775 -10.00 -20.56 10.62
N ARG A 776 -9.10 -21.32 11.26
CA ARG A 776 -8.93 -22.76 10.99
C ARG A 776 -8.70 -23.11 9.51
N ASN A 777 -8.07 -22.22 8.73
CA ASN A 777 -7.72 -22.52 7.34
C ASN A 777 -6.34 -23.17 7.27
N VAL A 778 -6.15 -24.11 6.34
CA VAL A 778 -4.85 -24.68 5.97
C VAL A 778 -4.44 -24.15 4.60
N VAL A 779 -3.24 -23.58 4.53
CA VAL A 779 -2.62 -23.05 3.32
C VAL A 779 -1.29 -23.75 3.11
N THR A 780 -1.08 -24.30 1.92
CA THR A 780 0.16 -24.96 1.53
C THR A 780 0.51 -24.68 0.07
N LEU A 781 1.80 -24.69 -0.25
CA LEU A 781 2.34 -24.37 -1.57
C LEU A 781 1.80 -23.05 -2.16
N THR A 782 2.02 -21.92 -1.47
CA THR A 782 1.83 -20.60 -2.09
C THR A 782 3.06 -20.20 -2.90
N GLN A 783 2.91 -20.04 -4.21
CA GLN A 783 3.99 -19.74 -5.14
C GLN A 783 4.09 -18.24 -5.41
N ASN A 784 5.29 -17.68 -5.44
CA ASN A 784 5.55 -16.29 -5.82
C ASN A 784 6.85 -16.20 -6.63
N LEU A 785 6.70 -15.90 -7.92
CA LEU A 785 7.80 -15.76 -8.87
C LEU A 785 8.44 -14.35 -8.85
N GLU A 786 7.84 -13.39 -8.13
CA GLU A 786 8.32 -12.03 -7.99
C GLU A 786 9.17 -11.87 -6.71
N ALA A 787 10.03 -10.85 -6.66
CA ALA A 787 10.92 -10.59 -5.52
C ALA A 787 10.21 -9.87 -4.34
N ASP A 788 8.88 -9.76 -4.40
CA ASP A 788 8.07 -9.08 -3.40
C ASP A 788 7.92 -9.94 -2.14
N LEU A 789 8.01 -9.30 -0.97
CA LEU A 789 7.90 -9.95 0.33
C LEU A 789 6.43 -10.12 0.75
N LEU A 790 5.67 -10.90 -0.02
CA LEU A 790 4.23 -11.12 0.21
C LEU A 790 3.99 -12.30 1.16
N GLY A 791 2.98 -12.17 2.03
CA GLY A 791 2.47 -13.25 2.87
C GLY A 791 1.41 -14.10 2.18
N ALA A 792 1.39 -15.42 2.42
CA ALA A 792 0.34 -16.28 1.89
C ALA A 792 -1.04 -15.90 2.44
N ILE A 793 -1.12 -15.55 3.73
CA ILE A 793 -2.24 -14.79 4.28
C ILE A 793 -1.76 -13.35 4.48
N SER A 794 -2.22 -12.43 3.63
CA SER A 794 -1.89 -11.00 3.67
C SER A 794 -3.10 -10.19 4.12
N ALA A 795 -2.98 -9.59 5.29
CA ALA A 795 -4.04 -8.82 5.94
C ALA A 795 -3.51 -7.57 6.65
N ALA A 796 -2.35 -7.05 6.24
CA ALA A 796 -1.76 -5.84 6.83
C ALA A 796 -2.61 -4.58 6.60
N GLY A 797 -3.46 -4.56 5.56
CA GLY A 797 -4.42 -3.49 5.30
C GLY A 797 -5.75 -3.63 6.05
N ALA A 798 -6.01 -4.78 6.67
CA ALA A 798 -7.29 -5.04 7.34
C ALA A 798 -7.36 -4.36 8.72
N THR A 799 -8.58 -4.07 9.15
CA THR A 799 -8.87 -3.51 10.48
C THR A 799 -9.91 -4.36 11.18
N ASP A 800 -9.83 -4.47 12.51
CA ASP A 800 -10.73 -5.35 13.30
C ASP A 800 -10.69 -6.82 12.84
N LEU A 801 -9.53 -7.28 12.36
CA LEU A 801 -9.30 -8.63 11.86
C LEU A 801 -9.35 -9.65 13.00
N VAL A 802 -10.02 -10.77 12.75
CA VAL A 802 -9.89 -11.98 13.57
C VAL A 802 -9.12 -13.03 12.80
N LEU A 803 -8.01 -13.49 13.37
CA LEU A 803 -7.10 -14.46 12.79
C LEU A 803 -6.81 -15.55 13.83
N GLU A 804 -7.51 -16.69 13.76
CA GLU A 804 -7.39 -17.75 14.79
C GLU A 804 -7.17 -19.14 14.19
N ASN A 805 -6.22 -19.88 14.74
CA ASN A 805 -5.98 -21.29 14.44
C ASN A 805 -5.70 -21.60 12.96
N ASN A 806 -5.17 -20.65 12.20
CA ASN A 806 -4.78 -20.90 10.80
C ASN A 806 -3.42 -21.62 10.74
N ARG A 807 -3.20 -22.35 9.65
CA ARG A 807 -1.96 -23.08 9.35
C ARG A 807 -1.48 -22.63 7.98
N VAL A 808 -0.31 -22.01 7.93
CA VAL A 808 0.38 -21.73 6.68
C VAL A 808 1.66 -22.56 6.69
N SER A 809 1.61 -23.69 6.02
CA SER A 809 2.67 -24.70 5.99
C SER A 809 3.11 -24.85 4.55
N GLY A 810 4.07 -24.03 4.10
CA GLY A 810 4.50 -24.01 2.69
C GLY A 810 4.15 -22.72 1.96
N SER A 811 5.09 -21.78 1.94
CA SER A 811 5.00 -20.55 1.13
C SER A 811 6.38 -20.16 0.62
N GLU A 812 6.53 -19.85 -0.67
CA GLU A 812 7.83 -19.45 -1.23
C GLU A 812 8.36 -18.12 -0.67
N ARG A 813 7.51 -17.32 0.00
CA ARG A 813 7.87 -16.02 0.60
C ARG A 813 7.53 -15.99 2.08
N ALA A 814 6.56 -15.17 2.50
CA ALA A 814 6.15 -15.12 3.89
C ALA A 814 4.94 -16.01 4.15
N ALA A 815 4.82 -16.57 5.36
CA ALA A 815 3.60 -17.27 5.76
C ALA A 815 2.47 -16.26 6.04
N TYR A 816 2.78 -15.21 6.81
CA TYR A 816 1.86 -14.13 7.17
C TYR A 816 2.43 -12.75 6.87
N ASP A 817 1.56 -11.83 6.45
CA ASP A 817 1.80 -10.40 6.37
C ASP A 817 0.66 -9.68 7.09
N ILE A 818 0.93 -9.19 8.31
CA ILE A 818 -0.10 -8.64 9.22
C ILE A 818 0.38 -7.35 9.89
N SER A 819 -0.58 -6.49 10.23
CA SER A 819 -0.36 -5.24 10.96
C SER A 819 -1.54 -5.05 11.92
N GLN A 820 -1.26 -4.88 13.22
CA GLN A 820 -2.27 -4.72 14.25
C GLN A 820 -1.87 -3.58 15.19
N PRO A 821 -2.76 -2.64 15.52
CA PRO A 821 -2.41 -1.58 16.44
C PRO A 821 -2.26 -2.11 17.87
N CYS A 822 -1.29 -1.60 18.63
CA CYS A 822 -1.02 -2.03 20.00
C CYS A 822 -2.18 -1.85 20.99
N ASN A 823 -3.14 -0.98 20.66
CA ASN A 823 -4.34 -0.74 21.47
C ASN A 823 -5.56 -1.59 21.06
N ALA A 824 -5.38 -2.55 20.14
CA ALA A 824 -6.46 -3.42 19.70
C ALA A 824 -7.08 -4.17 20.90
N SER A 825 -8.41 -4.21 20.90
CA SER A 825 -9.27 -4.50 22.06
C SER A 825 -9.17 -5.91 22.62
N SER A 826 -8.62 -6.89 21.89
CA SER A 826 -8.45 -8.26 22.37
C SER A 826 -7.21 -8.94 21.78
N SER A 827 -6.44 -9.63 22.63
CA SER A 827 -5.41 -10.60 22.20
C SER A 827 -6.00 -11.93 21.74
N GLU A 828 -7.27 -12.21 22.06
CA GLU A 828 -7.94 -13.48 21.74
C GLU A 828 -8.14 -13.65 20.23
N TRP A 829 -8.31 -12.54 19.52
CA TRP A 829 -8.52 -12.51 18.06
C TRP A 829 -7.29 -12.90 17.24
N TYR A 830 -6.12 -13.05 17.85
CA TYR A 830 -4.88 -13.46 17.19
C TYR A 830 -4.25 -14.60 18.00
N SER A 831 -4.74 -15.82 17.78
CA SER A 831 -4.32 -16.96 18.60
C SER A 831 -4.20 -18.25 17.81
N GLY A 832 -3.21 -19.07 18.17
CA GLY A 832 -3.04 -20.41 17.64
C GLY A 832 -2.64 -20.48 16.16
N ASN A 833 -2.17 -19.39 15.55
CA ASN A 833 -1.75 -19.41 14.14
C ASN A 833 -0.35 -20.00 13.99
N ILE A 834 -0.16 -20.88 13.01
CA ILE A 834 1.15 -21.50 12.72
C ILE A 834 1.63 -21.07 11.34
N GLY A 835 2.91 -20.70 11.25
CA GLY A 835 3.61 -20.41 10.00
C GLY A 835 4.92 -21.20 9.91
N ARG A 836 5.13 -21.95 8.82
CA ARG A 836 6.35 -22.75 8.60
C ARG A 836 6.62 -23.03 7.13
N SER A 837 7.78 -23.64 6.86
CA SER A 837 8.20 -24.04 5.50
C SER A 837 8.10 -22.87 4.52
N SER A 838 8.59 -21.72 4.97
CA SER A 838 8.55 -20.45 4.26
C SER A 838 9.84 -19.66 4.48
N LEU A 839 10.14 -18.67 3.64
CA LEU A 839 11.34 -17.84 3.85
C LEU A 839 11.22 -16.95 5.09
N TYR A 840 10.02 -16.42 5.33
CA TYR A 840 9.70 -15.59 6.49
C TYR A 840 8.45 -16.17 7.16
N GLY A 841 8.47 -16.37 8.48
CA GLY A 841 7.25 -16.76 9.18
C GLY A 841 6.21 -15.65 9.14
N LEU A 842 6.63 -14.44 9.52
CA LEU A 842 5.79 -13.26 9.51
C LEU A 842 6.61 -12.03 9.12
N ILE A 843 6.01 -11.19 8.27
CA ILE A 843 6.57 -9.89 7.89
C ILE A 843 5.62 -8.74 8.24
N THR A 844 6.19 -7.61 8.66
CA THR A 844 5.52 -6.30 8.68
C THR A 844 6.51 -5.21 8.30
N THR A 845 6.24 -4.46 7.22
CA THR A 845 7.06 -3.31 6.78
C THR A 845 6.32 -1.98 6.82
N GLU A 846 4.98 -2.00 6.80
CA GLU A 846 4.15 -0.80 6.76
C GLU A 846 3.17 -0.82 7.93
N ALA A 847 3.45 0.01 8.94
CA ALA A 847 2.57 0.20 10.09
C ALA A 847 2.45 1.70 10.39
N GLN A 848 1.22 2.21 10.48
CA GLN A 848 0.94 3.62 10.73
C GLN A 848 0.98 4.00 12.22
N TYR A 849 0.73 3.02 13.09
CA TYR A 849 0.71 3.15 14.55
C TYR A 849 1.52 2.02 15.18
N CYS A 850 1.77 2.10 16.49
CA CYS A 850 2.43 1.02 17.23
C CYS A 850 1.88 -0.34 16.80
N ASN A 851 2.76 -1.26 16.40
CA ASN A 851 2.36 -2.54 15.83
C ASN A 851 2.52 -3.68 16.84
N ARG A 852 1.49 -4.51 17.00
CA ARG A 852 1.52 -5.70 17.86
C ARG A 852 1.48 -6.96 17.00
N ILE A 853 2.38 -7.89 17.28
CA ILE A 853 2.41 -9.23 16.68
C ILE A 853 2.25 -10.21 17.84
N CYS A 854 1.14 -10.96 17.86
CA CYS A 854 0.88 -11.87 18.97
C CYS A 854 0.21 -13.19 18.57
N GLY A 855 0.48 -14.24 19.35
CA GLY A 855 -0.21 -15.53 19.26
C GLY A 855 0.17 -16.41 18.06
N PHE A 856 1.43 -16.33 17.60
CA PHE A 856 1.95 -17.14 16.50
C PHE A 856 2.97 -18.18 16.96
N ILE A 857 2.92 -19.34 16.31
CA ILE A 857 3.98 -20.36 16.33
C ILE A 857 4.66 -20.32 14.96
N LEU A 858 5.92 -19.84 14.89
CA LEU A 858 6.65 -19.69 13.63
C LEU A 858 7.91 -20.56 13.66
N VAL A 859 7.95 -21.59 12.82
CA VAL A 859 8.94 -22.66 12.94
C VAL A 859 9.53 -23.00 11.58
N LYS A 860 10.83 -23.32 11.53
CA LYS A 860 11.55 -23.69 10.29
C LYS A 860 11.30 -22.70 9.14
N CYS A 861 11.43 -21.41 9.44
CA CYS A 861 11.43 -20.34 8.45
C CYS A 861 12.84 -20.09 7.93
N GLY A 862 13.03 -19.92 6.61
CA GLY A 862 14.33 -19.94 5.94
C GLY A 862 15.26 -18.76 6.25
N TYR A 863 14.73 -17.63 6.71
CA TYR A 863 15.52 -16.49 7.20
C TYR A 863 15.11 -16.06 8.60
N TYR A 864 13.87 -15.62 8.72
CA TYR A 864 13.35 -15.01 9.94
C TYR A 864 12.06 -15.69 10.36
N GLY A 865 11.92 -15.99 11.65
CA GLY A 865 10.61 -16.25 12.23
C GLY A 865 9.73 -15.01 12.06
N VAL A 866 10.18 -13.88 12.62
CA VAL A 866 9.55 -12.56 12.46
C VAL A 866 10.55 -11.57 11.88
N TYR A 867 10.15 -10.86 10.82
CA TYR A 867 10.87 -9.69 10.31
C TYR A 867 9.99 -8.44 10.44
N TYR A 868 10.44 -7.50 11.27
CA TYR A 868 9.80 -6.20 11.45
C TYR A 868 10.69 -5.08 10.93
N GLY A 869 10.21 -4.32 9.96
CA GLY A 869 10.92 -3.21 9.33
C GLY A 869 10.04 -1.97 9.17
N GLY A 870 9.60 -1.38 10.28
CA GLY A 870 8.59 -0.31 10.30
C GLY A 870 9.08 1.03 10.84
N GLY A 871 8.20 2.04 10.80
CA GLY A 871 8.49 3.40 11.30
C GLY A 871 8.06 3.69 12.74
N VAL A 872 7.55 2.70 13.45
CA VAL A 872 6.78 2.86 14.71
C VAL A 872 7.22 1.83 15.75
N SER A 873 6.89 2.05 17.02
CA SER A 873 7.19 1.08 18.09
C SER A 873 6.46 -0.24 17.86
N ALA A 874 7.00 -1.34 18.39
CA ALA A 874 6.44 -2.68 18.18
C ALA A 874 6.40 -3.54 19.45
N VAL A 875 5.38 -4.40 19.55
CA VAL A 875 5.20 -5.37 20.64
C VAL A 875 5.08 -6.77 20.04
N PHE A 876 5.91 -7.70 20.49
CA PHE A 876 5.94 -9.10 20.09
C PHE A 876 5.57 -9.93 21.31
N GLU A 877 4.44 -10.63 21.30
CA GLU A 877 3.89 -11.23 22.51
C GLU A 877 3.28 -12.62 22.27
N ASN A 878 3.42 -13.55 23.23
CA ASN A 878 2.83 -14.89 23.11
C ASN A 878 3.31 -15.64 21.85
N LEU A 879 4.60 -15.53 21.52
CA LEU A 879 5.19 -16.17 20.35
C LEU A 879 5.91 -17.47 20.74
N VAL A 880 5.85 -18.47 19.86
CA VAL A 880 6.73 -19.63 19.90
C VAL A 880 7.54 -19.67 18.61
N LEU A 881 8.85 -19.54 18.72
CA LEU A 881 9.75 -19.44 17.57
C LEU A 881 10.78 -20.56 17.67
N ALA A 882 10.86 -21.45 16.68
CA ALA A 882 11.76 -22.60 16.74
C ALA A 882 12.46 -22.84 15.40
N ASP A 883 13.70 -23.31 15.45
CA ASP A 883 14.45 -23.75 14.26
C ASP A 883 14.54 -22.66 13.16
N ASN A 884 14.51 -21.38 13.55
CA ASN A 884 14.67 -20.26 12.63
C ASN A 884 16.12 -19.77 12.68
N PRO A 885 16.77 -19.45 11.53
CA PRO A 885 18.11 -18.86 11.53
C PRO A 885 18.17 -17.56 12.35
N ILE A 886 17.17 -16.69 12.23
CA ILE A 886 16.90 -15.62 13.19
C ILE A 886 15.45 -15.74 13.66
N SER A 887 15.19 -15.73 14.96
CA SER A 887 13.81 -15.85 15.45
C SER A 887 13.05 -14.53 15.30
N ILE A 888 13.61 -13.41 15.73
CA ILE A 888 13.00 -12.07 15.58
C ILE A 888 14.05 -11.10 15.08
N SER A 889 13.77 -10.35 14.01
CA SER A 889 14.61 -9.25 13.54
C SER A 889 13.80 -7.96 13.54
N ILE A 890 14.36 -6.90 14.15
CA ILE A 890 13.66 -5.65 14.43
C ILE A 890 14.48 -4.48 13.90
N THR A 891 13.89 -3.75 12.97
CA THR A 891 14.39 -2.47 12.49
C THR A 891 13.27 -1.44 12.60
N ILE A 892 13.50 -0.39 13.39
CA ILE A 892 12.60 0.75 13.54
C ILE A 892 13.27 1.98 12.94
N THR A 893 12.62 2.62 11.97
CA THR A 893 13.17 3.76 11.23
C THR A 893 12.41 5.06 11.48
N GLY A 894 13.12 6.18 11.58
CA GLY A 894 12.54 7.51 11.66
C GLY A 894 12.36 8.02 13.09
N PRO A 895 12.27 9.36 13.27
CA PRO A 895 12.25 10.39 12.24
C PRO A 895 13.61 10.62 11.56
N SER A 896 13.62 11.38 10.45
CA SER A 896 14.86 11.71 9.73
C SER A 896 15.85 12.45 10.63
N ALA A 897 17.15 12.15 10.54
CA ALA A 897 18.18 12.86 11.29
C ALA A 897 18.17 14.36 10.97
N THR A 898 17.87 14.74 9.73
CA THR A 898 17.76 16.14 9.29
C THR A 898 16.57 16.89 9.88
N SER A 899 15.61 16.18 10.49
CA SER A 899 14.48 16.82 11.16
C SER A 899 14.85 17.35 12.54
N HIS A 900 15.97 16.88 13.13
CA HIS A 900 16.37 17.13 14.51
C HIS A 900 15.24 16.88 15.51
N GLN A 901 14.34 15.95 15.17
CA GLN A 901 13.25 15.55 16.02
C GLN A 901 13.68 14.39 16.87
N TYR A 902 13.54 14.58 18.17
CA TYR A 902 13.63 13.51 19.12
C TYR A 902 12.39 12.61 19.03
N ALA A 903 12.59 11.29 18.99
CA ALA A 903 11.50 10.33 19.12
C ALA A 903 11.85 9.16 20.02
N ASP A 904 10.92 8.84 20.93
CA ASP A 904 10.97 7.61 21.71
C ASP A 904 10.45 6.44 20.85
N LYS A 905 11.29 5.42 20.67
CA LYS A 905 10.94 4.22 19.91
C LYS A 905 11.29 3.00 20.74
N THR A 906 10.33 2.10 20.86
CA THR A 906 10.50 0.91 21.70
C THR A 906 10.15 -0.34 20.91
N ALA A 907 10.86 -1.42 21.22
CA ALA A 907 10.48 -2.76 20.83
C ALA A 907 10.36 -3.62 22.09
N ILE A 908 9.24 -4.31 22.26
CA ILE A 908 9.00 -5.15 23.45
C ILE A 908 8.78 -6.58 22.99
N VAL A 909 9.61 -7.50 23.46
CA VAL A 909 9.38 -8.95 23.32
C VAL A 909 8.92 -9.49 24.68
N ASN A 910 7.69 -10.00 24.74
CA ASN A 910 7.05 -10.42 25.98
C ASN A 910 6.49 -11.85 25.89
N ASN A 911 6.50 -12.57 27.01
CA ASN A 911 5.79 -13.84 27.21
C ASN A 911 5.96 -14.84 26.03
N SER A 912 7.20 -15.06 25.60
CA SER A 912 7.50 -15.82 24.37
C SER A 912 8.52 -16.92 24.64
N VAL A 913 8.46 -17.99 23.83
CA VAL A 913 9.38 -19.12 23.88
C VAL A 913 10.20 -19.13 22.59
N ILE A 914 11.52 -19.12 22.72
CA ILE A 914 12.43 -19.13 21.58
C ILE A 914 13.34 -20.36 21.69
N VAL A 915 13.31 -21.20 20.67
CA VAL A 915 14.03 -22.47 20.62
C VAL A 915 15.07 -22.38 19.51
N GLY A 916 16.35 -22.60 19.85
CA GLY A 916 17.42 -22.73 18.88
C GLY A 916 17.20 -23.98 18.03
N THR A 917 17.58 -25.14 18.57
CA THR A 917 17.42 -26.43 17.87
C THR A 917 16.37 -27.29 18.59
N SER A 918 15.30 -27.68 17.89
CA SER A 918 14.30 -28.61 18.40
C SER A 918 14.83 -30.06 18.44
N PRO A 919 14.26 -30.95 19.28
CA PRO A 919 14.70 -32.35 19.37
C PRO A 919 14.55 -33.15 18.07
N VAL A 920 13.67 -32.72 17.18
CA VAL A 920 13.39 -33.37 15.89
C VAL A 920 14.15 -32.75 14.72
N PHE A 921 14.99 -31.73 14.99
CA PHE A 921 15.81 -31.08 13.98
C PHE A 921 16.95 -31.99 13.50
N ASP A 922 17.03 -32.20 12.19
CA ASP A 922 18.04 -33.02 11.53
C ASP A 922 18.95 -32.14 10.66
N CYS A 923 20.20 -31.97 11.08
CA CYS A 923 21.19 -31.15 10.38
C CYS A 923 21.51 -31.62 8.95
N THR A 924 21.10 -32.81 8.53
CA THR A 924 21.36 -33.33 7.19
C THR A 924 20.28 -32.94 6.19
N ILE A 925 19.02 -32.96 6.61
CA ILE A 925 17.85 -32.72 5.75
C ILE A 925 17.13 -31.40 6.04
N ASP A 926 17.16 -30.88 7.27
CA ASP A 926 16.54 -29.61 7.62
C ASP A 926 17.46 -28.45 7.20
N ARG A 927 17.48 -28.16 5.89
CA ARG A 927 18.31 -27.13 5.27
C ARG A 927 17.52 -26.32 4.25
N VAL A 928 17.78 -25.02 4.19
CA VAL A 928 17.25 -24.16 3.13
C VAL A 928 17.89 -24.52 1.79
N ASN A 929 17.08 -24.83 0.77
CA ASN A 929 17.57 -25.11 -0.56
C ASN A 929 17.96 -23.81 -1.28
N LYS A 930 19.26 -23.62 -1.49
CA LYS A 930 19.83 -22.42 -2.11
C LYS A 930 19.61 -22.31 -3.61
N SER A 931 19.14 -23.37 -4.26
CA SER A 931 18.96 -23.42 -5.72
C SER A 931 17.53 -23.11 -6.19
N GLU A 932 16.59 -22.90 -5.25
CA GLU A 932 15.21 -22.54 -5.58
C GLU A 932 15.15 -21.14 -6.22
N LYS A 933 14.42 -21.04 -7.34
CA LYS A 933 14.28 -19.80 -8.13
C LYS A 933 13.65 -18.69 -7.28
N GLY A 934 14.14 -17.46 -7.43
CA GLY A 934 13.65 -16.30 -6.66
C GLY A 934 14.28 -16.15 -5.28
N ILE A 935 14.99 -17.18 -4.77
CA ILE A 935 15.66 -17.13 -3.47
C ILE A 935 17.09 -16.55 -3.61
N GLU A 936 17.79 -16.78 -4.72
CA GLU A 936 19.20 -16.34 -4.95
C GLU A 936 19.54 -14.86 -4.66
N PRO A 937 18.74 -13.86 -5.10
CA PRO A 937 19.02 -12.46 -4.78
C PRO A 937 18.94 -12.16 -3.29
N LEU A 938 18.09 -12.91 -2.56
CA LEU A 938 17.88 -12.81 -1.13
C LEU A 938 18.94 -13.61 -0.34
N LEU A 939 19.46 -14.72 -0.89
CA LEU A 939 20.51 -15.55 -0.25
C LEU A 939 21.82 -14.78 -0.05
N LYS A 940 22.11 -13.76 -0.86
CA LYS A 940 23.32 -12.95 -0.67
C LYS A 940 23.25 -12.06 0.59
N LYS A 941 22.09 -11.95 1.24
CA LYS A 941 21.83 -11.02 2.36
C LYS A 941 21.46 -11.70 3.69
N GLY A 942 21.22 -13.02 3.72
CA GLY A 942 20.74 -13.72 4.92
C GLY A 942 21.82 -14.52 5.67
N PRO A 943 21.66 -14.74 6.99
CA PRO A 943 22.56 -15.58 7.76
C PRO A 943 22.28 -17.07 7.49
N PHE A 944 23.31 -17.87 7.18
CA PHE A 944 23.16 -19.33 7.05
C PHE A 944 24.02 -20.08 8.05
N GLY A 945 23.43 -21.09 8.68
CA GLY A 945 24.12 -22.10 9.47
C GLY A 945 24.03 -21.89 10.98
N GLN A 946 23.92 -20.65 11.46
CA GLN A 946 23.75 -20.31 12.88
C GLN A 946 22.28 -19.97 13.17
N ARG A 947 21.77 -20.40 14.33
CA ARG A 947 20.48 -19.93 14.86
C ARG A 947 20.69 -18.86 15.92
N ILE A 948 20.00 -17.75 15.75
CA ILE A 948 20.03 -16.58 16.62
C ILE A 948 18.61 -16.36 17.13
N GLY A 949 18.46 -16.20 18.45
CA GLY A 949 17.17 -15.86 19.03
C GLY A 949 16.79 -14.43 18.66
N ILE A 950 17.39 -13.45 19.34
CA ILE A 950 17.11 -12.03 19.16
C ILE A 950 18.43 -11.27 18.97
N PRO A 951 18.72 -10.74 17.77
CA PRO A 951 19.75 -9.73 17.61
C PRO A 951 19.27 -8.40 18.22
N PHE A 952 20.21 -7.54 18.62
CA PHE A 952 19.88 -6.18 19.07
C PHE A 952 19.06 -5.46 17.99
N ALA A 953 17.97 -4.81 18.41
CA ALA A 953 17.13 -4.05 17.51
C ALA A 953 17.89 -2.85 16.95
N THR A 954 17.64 -2.54 15.68
CA THR A 954 18.19 -1.36 15.03
C THR A 954 17.17 -0.24 15.12
N PHE A 955 17.52 0.88 15.77
CA PHE A 955 16.73 2.11 15.70
C PHE A 955 17.53 3.14 14.89
N SER A 956 17.03 3.50 13.71
CA SER A 956 17.76 4.34 12.76
C SER A 956 16.93 5.53 12.31
N SER A 957 17.57 6.66 12.01
CA SER A 957 16.90 7.84 11.45
C SER A 957 16.82 7.83 9.91
N GLY A 958 17.08 6.69 9.27
CA GLY A 958 17.09 6.55 7.80
C GLY A 958 18.35 5.85 7.29
N SER A 959 18.48 5.74 5.96
CA SER A 959 19.61 5.06 5.32
C SER A 959 20.91 5.86 5.49
N LYS A 960 21.72 5.48 6.49
CA LYS A 960 23.12 5.89 6.77
C LYS A 960 23.38 7.05 7.74
N SER A 961 22.55 7.30 8.76
CA SER A 961 22.95 8.23 9.84
C SER A 961 22.31 7.88 11.19
N PRO A 962 23.09 7.73 12.29
CA PRO A 962 22.61 7.85 13.68
C PRO A 962 22.53 9.35 14.10
N MET A 963 21.80 9.83 15.11
CA MET A 963 20.77 9.31 16.02
C MET A 963 20.08 10.53 16.68
N ALA A 964 18.75 10.63 16.54
CA ALA A 964 17.87 11.46 17.39
C ALA A 964 16.76 10.58 18.01
N ILE A 965 17.04 9.29 18.22
CA ILE A 965 16.04 8.30 18.62
C ILE A 965 16.49 7.66 19.94
N GLN A 966 15.67 7.80 20.99
CA GLN A 966 15.78 6.95 22.17
C GLN A 966 15.16 5.60 21.82
N GLY A 967 16.02 4.70 21.31
CA GLY A 967 15.69 3.31 21.06
C GLY A 967 15.88 2.46 22.30
N LEU A 968 14.93 1.58 22.60
CA LEU A 968 15.06 0.57 23.65
C LEU A 968 14.40 -0.74 23.22
N LEU A 969 15.14 -1.85 23.33
CA LEU A 969 14.59 -3.20 23.20
C LEU A 969 14.41 -3.81 24.60
N THR A 970 13.18 -4.09 24.99
CA THR A 970 12.86 -4.79 26.24
C THR A 970 12.51 -6.25 25.94
N ILE A 971 13.18 -7.19 26.60
CA ILE A 971 12.93 -8.63 26.50
C ILE A 971 12.51 -9.12 27.89
N GLN A 972 11.24 -9.49 28.06
CA GLN A 972 10.71 -9.85 29.36
C GLN A 972 9.83 -11.09 29.32
N ASN A 973 9.88 -11.91 30.38
CA ASN A 973 9.12 -13.16 30.45
C ASN A 973 9.41 -14.09 29.26
N VAL A 974 10.67 -14.15 28.81
CA VAL A 974 11.09 -14.95 27.65
C VAL A 974 11.86 -16.18 28.11
N GLU A 975 11.52 -17.33 27.54
CA GLU A 975 12.24 -18.59 27.72
C GLU A 975 13.06 -18.93 26.47
N PHE A 976 14.38 -19.01 26.62
CA PHE A 976 15.30 -19.48 25.58
C PHE A 976 15.65 -20.96 25.81
N ARG A 977 15.46 -21.79 24.78
CA ARG A 977 15.70 -23.24 24.85
C ARG A 977 16.67 -23.71 23.79
N ASN A 978 17.51 -24.69 24.13
CA ASN A 978 18.34 -25.45 23.17
C ASN A 978 19.20 -24.59 22.22
N PHE A 979 19.76 -23.50 22.72
CA PHE A 979 20.85 -22.77 22.04
C PHE A 979 22.17 -23.44 22.40
N THR A 980 22.70 -24.22 21.46
CA THR A 980 23.89 -25.07 21.65
C THR A 980 24.84 -24.98 20.47
N THR A 981 25.90 -25.78 20.46
CA THR A 981 26.66 -26.04 19.24
C THR A 981 25.97 -27.13 18.45
N ALA A 982 25.18 -26.74 17.45
CA ALA A 982 24.42 -27.66 16.61
C ALA A 982 24.74 -27.41 15.13
N CYS A 983 24.75 -28.46 14.30
CA CYS A 983 25.07 -28.40 12.87
C CYS A 983 26.40 -27.68 12.54
N SER A 984 27.42 -27.85 13.40
CA SER A 984 28.75 -27.22 13.28
C SER A 984 28.78 -25.69 13.42
N SER A 985 27.72 -25.07 13.93
CA SER A 985 27.67 -23.65 14.25
C SER A 985 27.38 -23.43 15.75
N ARG A 986 27.70 -22.25 16.24
CA ARG A 986 27.42 -21.83 17.62
C ARG A 986 26.14 -21.02 17.63
N ASP A 987 25.04 -21.58 18.09
CA ASP A 987 23.79 -20.83 18.24
C ASP A 987 23.89 -19.84 19.41
N ASN A 988 23.17 -18.73 19.36
CA ASN A 988 23.13 -17.74 20.46
C ASN A 988 21.71 -17.24 20.71
N ALA A 989 21.32 -17.14 21.98
CA ALA A 989 20.02 -16.62 22.37
C ALA A 989 19.89 -15.12 22.05
N ILE A 990 20.90 -14.32 22.38
CA ILE A 990 20.97 -12.89 22.04
C ILE A 990 22.29 -12.56 21.36
N THR A 991 22.31 -11.67 20.36
CA THR A 991 23.57 -11.18 19.77
C THR A 991 23.48 -9.69 19.44
N THR A 992 24.61 -9.02 19.27
CA THR A 992 24.59 -7.80 18.43
C THR A 992 24.33 -8.16 16.97
N ASN A 993 23.81 -7.24 16.16
CA ASN A 993 23.68 -7.45 14.71
C ASN A 993 25.00 -7.07 14.02
N PRO A 994 25.73 -8.00 13.38
CA PRO A 994 27.03 -7.72 12.76
C PRO A 994 26.96 -6.77 11.56
N SER A 995 25.77 -6.46 11.03
CA SER A 995 25.56 -5.49 9.96
C SER A 995 25.09 -4.12 10.47
N ASN A 996 24.95 -3.94 11.78
CA ASN A 996 24.58 -2.68 12.40
C ASN A 996 25.82 -2.03 13.04
N ASP A 997 26.66 -1.44 12.18
CA ASP A 997 27.97 -0.93 12.57
C ASP A 997 27.92 0.47 13.24
N ASP A 998 26.86 1.26 13.03
CA ASP A 998 26.77 2.65 13.48
C ASP A 998 25.96 2.88 14.76
N GLY A 999 24.93 2.06 15.04
CA GLY A 999 24.03 2.34 16.17
C GLY A 999 23.27 1.13 16.69
N ALA A 1000 23.81 0.48 17.73
CA ALA A 1000 23.11 -0.56 18.50
C ALA A 1000 22.61 0.03 19.82
N HIS A 1001 21.29 0.14 19.97
CA HIS A 1001 20.66 0.69 21.17
C HIS A 1001 20.67 -0.30 22.35
N PRO A 1002 20.46 0.17 23.59
CA PRO A 1002 20.43 -0.68 24.77
C PRO A 1002 19.33 -1.75 24.71
N VAL A 1003 19.62 -2.88 25.35
CA VAL A 1003 18.66 -3.95 25.61
C VAL A 1003 18.42 -4.07 27.11
N GLU A 1004 17.16 -4.19 27.51
CA GLU A 1004 16.78 -4.50 28.88
C GLU A 1004 16.18 -5.90 28.94
N THR A 1005 16.55 -6.66 29.97
CA THR A 1005 16.00 -7.99 30.24
C THR A 1005 15.46 -8.13 31.65
N SER A 1006 14.40 -8.92 31.80
CA SER A 1006 13.84 -9.32 33.09
C SER A 1006 13.05 -10.62 32.95
N ASN A 1007 13.00 -11.42 34.01
CA ASN A 1007 12.32 -12.72 34.05
C ASN A 1007 12.68 -13.62 32.87
N ILE A 1008 13.98 -13.77 32.62
CA ILE A 1008 14.54 -14.62 31.56
C ILE A 1008 14.76 -16.03 32.10
N LYS A 1009 14.31 -17.02 31.33
CA LYS A 1009 14.54 -18.43 31.63
C LYS A 1009 15.40 -19.07 30.54
N PHE A 1010 16.41 -19.81 30.95
CA PHE A 1010 17.25 -20.61 30.05
C PHE A 1010 17.02 -22.10 30.31
N GLN A 1011 16.78 -22.87 29.24
CA GLN A 1011 16.67 -24.33 29.30
C GLN A 1011 17.63 -24.95 28.29
N ASN A 1012 18.61 -25.74 28.76
CA ASN A 1012 19.64 -26.33 27.89
C ASN A 1012 20.39 -25.26 27.04
N VAL A 1013 20.84 -24.20 27.72
CA VAL A 1013 21.64 -23.11 27.15
C VAL A 1013 22.86 -22.91 28.05
N GLU A 1014 24.05 -23.29 27.58
CA GLU A 1014 25.29 -23.03 28.31
C GLU A 1014 25.62 -21.52 28.30
N GLN A 1015 26.47 -21.08 29.24
CA GLN A 1015 26.87 -19.68 29.38
C GLN A 1015 27.31 -19.07 28.05
N LYS A 1016 28.18 -19.76 27.28
CA LYS A 1016 28.66 -19.32 25.96
C LYS A 1016 27.56 -19.13 24.91
N HIS A 1017 26.34 -19.61 25.10
CA HIS A 1017 25.24 -19.47 24.13
C HIS A 1017 24.22 -18.40 24.51
N LYS A 1018 24.38 -17.75 25.67
CA LYS A 1018 23.41 -16.74 26.14
C LYS A 1018 23.49 -15.43 25.36
N ILE A 1019 24.69 -14.87 25.21
CA ILE A 1019 24.90 -13.62 24.46
C ILE A 1019 26.24 -13.63 23.72
N TYR A 1020 26.30 -12.93 22.59
CA TYR A 1020 27.54 -12.69 21.86
C TYR A 1020 27.63 -11.28 21.27
N PHE A 1021 28.72 -10.57 21.59
CA PHE A 1021 29.05 -9.27 20.98
C PHE A 1021 30.05 -9.47 19.83
N HIS A 1022 29.63 -9.08 18.63
CA HIS A 1022 30.47 -9.07 17.44
C HIS A 1022 31.56 -7.99 17.52
N ARG A 1023 32.68 -8.21 16.83
CA ARG A 1023 33.77 -7.23 16.71
C ARG A 1023 33.57 -6.33 15.49
N PRO A 1024 33.96 -5.05 15.55
CA PRO A 1024 33.85 -4.13 14.42
C PRO A 1024 34.62 -4.59 13.18
N ASN A 1025 34.01 -4.36 12.02
CA ASN A 1025 34.57 -4.74 10.73
C ASN A 1025 35.65 -3.75 10.26
N LEU A 1026 36.88 -4.24 10.06
CA LEU A 1026 38.00 -3.44 9.55
C LEU A 1026 37.72 -2.80 8.18
N GLY A 1027 36.89 -3.43 7.35
CA GLY A 1027 36.57 -2.92 6.00
C GLY A 1027 35.79 -1.61 5.99
N LEU A 1028 35.11 -1.28 7.10
CA LEU A 1028 34.32 -0.05 7.23
C LEU A 1028 35.16 1.13 7.73
N ILE A 1029 36.45 0.92 7.99
CA ILE A 1029 37.38 1.99 8.34
C ILE A 1029 37.88 2.65 7.05
N ASN A 1030 37.05 3.50 6.47
CA ASN A 1030 37.36 4.22 5.25
C ASN A 1030 36.57 5.54 5.16
N PRO A 1031 36.98 6.52 4.31
CA PRO A 1031 36.34 7.84 4.25
C PRO A 1031 34.84 7.86 3.89
N ALA A 1032 34.30 6.80 3.30
CA ALA A 1032 32.88 6.72 2.94
C ALA A 1032 31.99 6.17 4.08
N ASP A 1033 32.61 5.51 5.07
CA ASP A 1033 31.94 4.89 6.21
C ASP A 1033 32.51 5.51 7.52
N CYS A 1034 33.28 4.76 8.33
CA CYS A 1034 33.73 5.16 9.68
C CYS A 1034 35.09 5.89 9.70
N VAL A 1035 35.52 6.37 8.54
CA VAL A 1035 36.70 7.22 8.29
C VAL A 1035 38.02 6.56 8.69
N ASP A 1036 38.45 6.74 9.93
CA ASP A 1036 39.77 6.34 10.42
C ASP A 1036 39.76 5.70 11.82
N MET A 1037 38.59 5.17 12.22
CA MET A 1037 38.39 4.37 13.42
C MET A 1037 37.31 3.29 13.21
N ASP A 1038 37.22 2.31 14.12
CA ASP A 1038 36.09 1.39 14.17
C ASP A 1038 34.75 2.15 14.26
N CYS A 1039 33.70 1.65 13.61
CA CYS A 1039 32.34 2.12 13.84
C CYS A 1039 31.87 1.82 15.27
N ASP A 1040 31.03 2.69 15.84
CA ASP A 1040 30.71 2.67 17.28
C ASP A 1040 29.59 1.69 17.66
N GLY A 1041 28.72 1.29 16.74
CA GLY A 1041 27.52 0.48 17.03
C GLY A 1041 27.85 -0.80 17.83
N LEU A 1042 28.78 -1.61 17.31
CA LEU A 1042 29.22 -2.85 17.95
C LEU A 1042 30.05 -2.65 19.23
N LYS A 1043 30.48 -1.42 19.52
CA LYS A 1043 31.33 -1.08 20.67
C LYS A 1043 30.56 -0.44 21.82
N LYS A 1044 29.32 0.01 21.61
CA LYS A 1044 28.57 0.82 22.56
C LYS A 1044 27.23 0.22 22.98
N GLY A 1045 26.62 -0.65 22.18
CA GLY A 1045 25.40 -1.35 22.58
C GLY A 1045 25.66 -2.25 23.80
N PHE A 1046 24.80 -2.19 24.82
CA PHE A 1046 24.92 -2.97 26.05
C PHE A 1046 23.58 -3.59 26.45
N LEU A 1047 23.62 -4.56 27.36
CA LEU A 1047 22.43 -5.22 27.91
C LEU A 1047 22.35 -5.00 29.43
N LYS A 1048 21.22 -4.49 29.93
CA LYS A 1048 20.89 -4.44 31.36
C LYS A 1048 20.01 -5.62 31.75
N ASP A 1049 20.43 -6.40 32.72
CA ASP A 1049 19.62 -7.40 33.40
C ASP A 1049 19.04 -6.81 34.67
N LEU A 1050 17.76 -6.45 34.63
CA LEU A 1050 17.10 -5.65 35.65
C LEU A 1050 16.78 -6.44 36.93
N ASP A 1051 16.75 -7.78 36.86
CA ASP A 1051 16.40 -8.64 37.99
C ASP A 1051 17.41 -9.77 38.23
N GLY A 1052 18.48 -9.85 37.44
CA GLY A 1052 19.54 -10.84 37.60
C GLY A 1052 19.22 -12.22 37.03
N THR A 1053 18.03 -12.40 36.43
CA THR A 1053 17.60 -13.71 35.90
C THR A 1053 18.40 -14.11 34.66
N PHE A 1054 18.79 -13.16 33.81
CA PHE A 1054 19.63 -13.42 32.64
C PHE A 1054 21.05 -13.86 33.05
N LEU A 1055 21.64 -13.16 34.01
CA LEU A 1055 22.98 -13.39 34.55
C LEU A 1055 23.06 -14.65 35.44
N GLY A 1056 21.93 -15.25 35.82
CA GLY A 1056 21.89 -16.43 36.68
C GLY A 1056 22.08 -16.10 38.17
N THR A 1057 21.82 -14.86 38.56
CA THR A 1057 21.82 -14.38 39.95
C THR A 1057 20.52 -13.65 40.29
N PRO A 1058 19.36 -14.37 40.35
CA PRO A 1058 18.06 -13.73 40.57
C PRO A 1058 18.03 -12.85 41.82
N GLY A 1059 17.46 -11.66 41.69
CA GLY A 1059 17.42 -10.61 42.72
C GLY A 1059 18.67 -9.71 42.77
N THR A 1060 19.68 -9.97 41.92
CA THR A 1060 20.89 -9.13 41.82
C THR A 1060 21.06 -8.62 40.38
N PRO A 1061 20.66 -7.36 40.10
CA PRO A 1061 20.80 -6.76 38.78
C PRO A 1061 22.26 -6.70 38.31
N GLY A 1062 22.46 -6.46 37.01
CA GLY A 1062 23.77 -6.22 36.43
C GLY A 1062 23.70 -5.79 34.98
N THR A 1063 24.84 -5.34 34.44
CA THR A 1063 24.96 -4.87 33.06
C THR A 1063 26.07 -5.64 32.35
N ILE A 1064 25.81 -6.01 31.09
CA ILE A 1064 26.76 -6.64 30.18
C ILE A 1064 27.24 -5.59 29.19
N LEU A 1065 28.54 -5.28 29.23
CA LEU A 1065 29.18 -4.26 28.40
C LEU A 1065 30.12 -4.90 27.38
N PRO A 1066 30.09 -4.50 26.10
CA PRO A 1066 31.09 -4.97 25.13
C PRO A 1066 32.50 -4.52 25.55
N GLU A 1067 33.53 -5.27 25.14
CA GLU A 1067 34.93 -4.85 25.31
C GLU A 1067 35.28 -3.74 24.30
N SER A 1068 34.85 -2.52 24.58
CA SER A 1068 35.04 -1.35 23.72
C SER A 1068 36.52 -0.99 23.50
N GLU A 1069 37.39 -1.36 24.43
CA GLU A 1069 38.83 -1.12 24.37
C GLU A 1069 39.63 -2.18 23.62
N TRP A 1070 38.95 -3.19 23.05
CA TRP A 1070 39.63 -4.23 22.29
C TRP A 1070 40.53 -3.60 21.20
N GLN A 1071 41.78 -4.06 21.12
CA GLN A 1071 42.86 -3.51 20.29
C GLN A 1071 43.36 -2.10 20.66
N TRP A 1072 43.17 -1.62 21.90
CA TRP A 1072 43.78 -0.36 22.35
C TRP A 1072 45.31 -0.40 22.29
N GLY A 1073 45.91 0.41 21.41
CA GLY A 1073 47.36 0.37 21.16
C GLY A 1073 47.84 -0.87 20.42
N GLY A 1074 46.92 -1.69 19.91
CA GLY A 1074 47.17 -2.85 19.05
C GLY A 1074 47.27 -2.43 17.58
N ASP A 1075 46.39 -2.96 16.73
CA ASP A 1075 46.33 -2.62 15.31
C ASP A 1075 46.07 -1.11 15.08
N PRO A 1076 47.02 -0.34 14.53
CA PRO A 1076 46.86 1.10 14.32
C PRO A 1076 45.74 1.45 13.33
N GLN A 1077 45.33 0.52 12.46
CA GLN A 1077 44.23 0.72 11.50
C GLN A 1077 42.89 1.00 12.19
N ARG A 1078 42.70 0.47 13.41
CA ARG A 1078 41.46 0.65 14.20
C ARG A 1078 41.32 2.02 14.83
N GLY A 1079 42.38 2.83 14.80
CA GLY A 1079 42.35 4.20 15.31
C GLY A 1079 42.27 4.30 16.83
N LEU A 1080 42.61 3.25 17.60
CA LEU A 1080 42.51 3.22 19.06
C LEU A 1080 43.89 3.26 19.73
N GLY A 1081 44.12 4.28 20.55
CA GLY A 1081 45.30 4.33 21.42
C GLY A 1081 45.56 5.71 22.00
N ASP A 1082 46.46 5.76 22.98
CA ASP A 1082 46.82 6.99 23.70
C ASP A 1082 47.36 8.09 22.79
N TYR A 1083 47.85 7.74 21.59
CA TYR A 1083 48.35 8.68 20.57
C TYR A 1083 47.26 9.55 19.96
N ARG A 1084 45.98 9.17 20.09
CA ARG A 1084 44.82 9.94 19.60
C ARG A 1084 44.38 11.03 20.59
N VAL A 1085 44.77 10.94 21.86
CA VAL A 1085 44.36 11.91 22.88
C VAL A 1085 45.00 13.27 22.59
N PRO A 1086 44.20 14.37 22.53
CA PRO A 1086 44.72 15.70 22.26
C PRO A 1086 45.87 16.08 23.21
N LYS A 1087 46.97 16.58 22.65
CA LYS A 1087 48.15 16.99 23.45
C LYS A 1087 47.79 18.02 24.52
N THR A 1088 46.80 18.87 24.26
CA THR A 1088 46.28 19.87 25.21
C THR A 1088 45.67 19.23 26.46
N MET A 1089 44.97 18.10 26.35
CA MET A 1089 44.45 17.35 27.51
C MET A 1089 45.58 16.71 28.33
N LEU A 1090 46.71 16.40 27.67
CA LEU A 1090 47.89 15.83 28.32
C LEU A 1090 48.87 16.89 28.83
N THR A 1091 48.50 18.17 28.94
CA THR A 1091 49.43 19.24 29.32
C THR A 1091 48.86 20.09 30.46
N MET A 1092 49.59 20.21 31.57
CA MET A 1092 49.25 21.10 32.68
C MET A 1092 49.43 22.58 32.28
N LEU A 1093 48.83 23.50 33.02
CA LEU A 1093 48.98 24.95 32.80
C LEU A 1093 50.43 25.45 32.87
N ASN A 1094 51.31 24.71 33.56
CA ASN A 1094 52.75 24.98 33.64
C ASN A 1094 53.57 24.41 32.46
N GLY A 1095 52.92 23.79 31.46
CA GLY A 1095 53.55 23.19 30.28
C GLY A 1095 54.10 21.77 30.47
N THR A 1096 53.99 21.19 31.67
CA THR A 1096 54.41 19.79 31.90
C THR A 1096 53.37 18.81 31.37
N ARG A 1097 53.84 17.65 30.88
CA ARG A 1097 52.95 16.60 30.36
C ARG A 1097 52.35 15.80 31.51
N ILE A 1098 51.04 15.64 31.50
CA ILE A 1098 50.30 14.73 32.38
C ILE A 1098 50.45 13.31 31.82
N PRO A 1099 50.95 12.33 32.60
CA PRO A 1099 51.02 10.93 32.16
C PRO A 1099 49.63 10.40 31.83
N MET A 1100 49.51 9.63 30.75
CA MET A 1100 48.20 9.11 30.34
C MET A 1100 47.61 8.14 31.38
N SER A 1101 48.47 7.40 32.07
CA SER A 1101 48.09 6.53 33.18
C SER A 1101 47.47 7.27 34.38
N THR A 1102 47.64 8.60 34.48
CA THR A 1102 46.98 9.39 35.53
C THR A 1102 45.65 9.98 35.09
N LEU A 1103 45.43 10.17 33.78
CA LEU A 1103 44.19 10.79 33.26
C LEU A 1103 43.14 9.75 32.91
N ALA A 1104 43.54 8.65 32.30
CA ALA A 1104 42.65 7.55 31.91
C ALA A 1104 43.39 6.23 32.17
N PRO A 1105 43.49 5.82 33.45
CA PRO A 1105 44.12 4.55 33.85
C PRO A 1105 43.37 3.33 33.30
N MET A 1106 42.06 3.47 33.07
CA MET A 1106 41.19 2.45 32.48
C MET A 1106 40.74 2.89 31.08
N LYS A 1107 40.59 1.94 30.16
CA LYS A 1107 40.23 2.19 28.76
C LYS A 1107 38.87 1.56 28.45
N GLY A 1108 38.09 2.20 27.58
CA GLY A 1108 36.78 1.70 27.18
C GLY A 1108 35.64 2.34 27.98
N ILE A 1109 34.54 1.62 28.15
CA ILE A 1109 33.44 2.05 29.02
C ILE A 1109 33.92 2.03 30.48
N ILE A 1110 33.52 3.02 31.27
CA ILE A 1110 33.88 3.11 32.70
C ILE A 1110 33.45 1.84 33.44
N ARG A 1111 34.29 1.33 34.34
CA ARG A 1111 34.09 0.06 35.08
C ARG A 1111 34.76 0.17 36.45
N GLU A 1112 34.30 -0.60 37.42
CA GLU A 1112 34.95 -0.79 38.72
C GLU A 1112 35.56 -2.21 38.82
N ASP A 1113 36.18 -2.52 39.95
CA ASP A 1113 36.83 -3.82 40.21
C ASP A 1113 35.84 -5.01 40.22
N ASP A 1114 34.53 -4.75 40.26
CA ASP A 1114 33.46 -5.75 40.21
C ASP A 1114 33.17 -6.29 38.79
N CYS A 1115 33.66 -5.60 37.75
CA CYS A 1115 33.44 -5.97 36.37
C CYS A 1115 34.32 -7.14 35.93
N VAL A 1116 33.72 -8.29 35.66
CA VAL A 1116 34.44 -9.52 35.22
C VAL A 1116 34.33 -9.69 33.72
N PHE A 1117 35.47 -9.84 33.04
CA PHE A 1117 35.50 -10.12 31.60
C PHE A 1117 35.11 -11.58 31.30
N GLU A 1118 34.13 -11.76 30.42
CA GLU A 1118 33.75 -13.06 29.86
C GLU A 1118 34.15 -13.18 28.40
N SER A 1119 35.22 -13.95 28.16
CA SER A 1119 35.81 -14.10 26.83
C SER A 1119 34.88 -14.73 25.81
N ASP A 1120 33.98 -15.62 26.25
CA ASP A 1120 33.00 -16.23 25.35
C ASP A 1120 32.00 -15.20 24.81
N TRP A 1121 31.73 -14.13 25.56
CA TRP A 1121 30.77 -13.10 25.19
C TRP A 1121 31.41 -11.90 24.49
N ASN A 1122 32.74 -11.75 24.59
CA ASN A 1122 33.47 -10.53 24.25
C ASN A 1122 33.00 -9.31 25.08
N ALA A 1123 32.66 -9.53 26.35
CA ALA A 1123 31.99 -8.55 27.18
C ALA A 1123 32.37 -8.65 28.66
N TYR A 1124 32.18 -7.56 29.40
CA TYR A 1124 32.28 -7.49 30.85
C TYR A 1124 30.90 -7.63 31.49
N VAL A 1125 30.83 -8.30 32.64
CA VAL A 1125 29.66 -8.33 33.51
C VAL A 1125 29.93 -7.46 34.72
N CYS A 1126 29.16 -6.38 34.88
CA CYS A 1126 29.29 -5.37 35.92
C CYS A 1126 28.02 -5.26 36.76
N ARG A 1127 28.11 -4.82 38.01
CA ARG A 1127 26.97 -4.76 38.96
C ARG A 1127 26.88 -3.45 39.75
N GLU A 1128 27.96 -2.70 39.91
CA GLU A 1128 27.95 -1.48 40.72
C GLU A 1128 27.32 -0.27 40.05
N PHE A 1129 27.62 -0.04 38.77
CA PHE A 1129 27.10 1.12 38.03
C PHE A 1129 25.79 0.83 37.30
N ASP A 1130 24.94 1.86 37.26
CA ASP A 1130 23.79 1.94 36.35
C ASP A 1130 24.24 2.68 35.08
N TYR A 1131 24.35 1.94 33.98
CA TYR A 1131 24.92 2.42 32.73
C TYR A 1131 23.85 3.05 31.84
N GLU A 1132 24.07 4.25 31.33
CA GLU A 1132 23.15 4.89 30.38
C GLU A 1132 23.81 5.14 29.04
N MET A 1133 23.01 5.08 27.96
CA MET A 1133 23.46 5.49 26.64
C MET A 1133 23.21 6.99 26.46
N MET A 1134 24.28 7.77 26.38
CA MET A 1134 24.21 9.17 26.00
C MET A 1134 24.38 9.30 24.48
N VAL A 1135 23.34 9.77 23.81
CA VAL A 1135 23.37 10.16 22.41
C VAL A 1135 23.56 11.68 22.34
N ILE A 1136 24.57 12.13 21.59
CA ILE A 1136 24.81 13.56 21.34
C ILE A 1136 24.58 13.80 19.86
N GLU A 1137 23.59 14.63 19.54
CA GLU A 1137 23.29 15.05 18.18
C GLU A 1137 23.81 16.47 17.93
N SER A 1138 24.45 16.68 16.77
CA SER A 1138 24.78 18.01 16.29
C SER A 1138 23.52 18.66 15.70
N MET A 1139 23.02 19.71 16.34
CA MET A 1139 21.86 20.49 15.88
C MET A 1139 22.23 21.54 14.80
N ASP A 1140 23.50 21.57 14.39
CA ASP A 1140 23.98 22.52 13.38
C ASP A 1140 23.43 22.17 11.99
N SER A 1141 23.22 23.20 11.16
CA SER A 1141 22.69 23.07 9.79
C SER A 1141 23.56 22.22 8.85
N ASP A 1142 24.79 21.94 9.24
CA ASP A 1142 25.76 21.13 8.51
C ASP A 1142 26.04 19.77 9.19
N SER A 1143 25.18 19.36 10.13
CA SER A 1143 25.25 18.11 10.92
C SER A 1143 25.50 16.83 10.12
N THR A 1144 24.96 16.74 8.90
CA THR A 1144 25.15 15.60 7.99
C THR A 1144 26.40 15.69 7.11
N SER A 1145 27.11 16.81 7.15
CA SER A 1145 28.28 17.11 6.30
C SER A 1145 29.57 17.41 7.09
N ARG A 1146 29.46 17.57 8.43
CA ARG A 1146 30.61 17.79 9.30
C ARG A 1146 31.29 16.50 9.70
N ARG A 1147 32.62 16.57 9.73
CA ARG A 1147 33.48 15.61 10.43
C ARG A 1147 33.52 15.96 11.92
N LEU A 1148 32.51 15.56 12.70
CA LEU A 1148 32.57 15.66 14.16
C LEU A 1148 32.99 14.30 14.75
N SER A 1149 34.28 14.13 15.00
CA SER A 1149 34.77 13.19 16.00
C SER A 1149 34.60 13.84 17.38
N LEU A 1150 33.37 13.80 17.92
CA LEU A 1150 33.15 14.19 19.32
C LEU A 1150 33.70 13.09 20.22
N TRP A 1151 34.69 13.44 21.02
CA TRP A 1151 35.19 12.62 22.12
C TRP A 1151 34.26 12.78 23.33
N PRO A 1152 33.57 11.72 23.80
CA PRO A 1152 33.08 11.71 25.17
C PRO A 1152 34.24 11.28 26.09
N CYS A 1153 34.43 12.02 27.18
CA CYS A 1153 35.29 11.61 28.30
C CYS A 1153 34.75 10.33 28.96
#